data_AF-A0A022PDT7-F1
#
_entry.id   AF-A0A022PDT7-F1
#
_cell.length_a   1.000
_cell.length_b   1.000
_cell.length_c   1.000
_cell.angle_alpha   90.00
_cell.angle_beta   90.00
_cell.angle_gamma   90.00
#
_symmetry.space_group_name_H-M   'P 1'
#
loop_
_entity.id
_entity.type
_entity.pdbx_description
1 polymer ?
#
loop_
_entity_poly.entity_id
_entity_poly.type
_entity_poly.pdbx_seq_one_letter_code
_entity_poly.pdbx_strand_id
1 'polypeptide(L)'
;MNHDISPLLKKIGNKYNFTDKIIELGYKSVFDIIRIPRSLFLKKYNSNHQVANIYDTANSYAIQIARKFRQQHYTHNTYARSYSSLSLKEGPQYQSLFQDNWQQYCPNGAPEANNSPVAYLAEIYKLAMDIESNAGDEAIKMDDRRSDLAHLMLDEVSINQEVSTLSLVNTMLSQRLEAMLKQQGKTNLSSYDLLANVRYPFQLPYDYAQNQINLTFDNKKLFCLEMMQQTDKSYPYFLKSNLNTANGGFIAPLANQLGICQQKIINEPLNPSNGQFYQDNYGVNSADLLELLSTFIAQTTLSVAEVEQLLCIKGISTNKGTALEQNNVRLSKNVLNLTMPAAPYSYGAVFINGPNTKESDFLHLYREFSSNDHLPQEINKLSGVNHERFDRLNRMIRLWKWVNLPVDKIDLLVTSTMRAEGDANKQLQMNDNTLRMLGIFHHWSKKYHISPDDFAALIYQITPFSTGTAIPFFDQIFNSSSLFDTPLVIDDREFYSETKQDDKIISKLCAGLKIEAKDFALLAPLVAESMGKKSLTCSLSVISAFYRIVQLSRILGLTPQEGVVLLTLIGGNKVLKQVAGIPYLSQSGNNRQTDILDIMIAMEQATEWLRINKLSVGTLQLFLLPANQVVMTGNAAQVAFINQVGLHRNSEILTLESLSSNILPALDDNGDLIDWLTPRQTVLNAVSHQKYGLVKPDVNIIDEINKSIKSILLDEKVKVSITEQWTAIIIQTQSAQNAISASMLANAFQLSQPFPLFILNWIGSSSYDFLLKSFELFDNKNLQPEVIGQDYLILMYDLSRYISVIKTFRLSTVMLNHFSEHPEWFSCQNTQLSLSVIYYFSRYRDWMQLAACLNNPEDKVLRYLQLVNIDGQNNDKANIVKILTELLSWQNDEVLLANSYVVGKEDNTAKTLAEIDTMMRLKVWSEEMALSMRSLLATININDHSSYEDYKQVGIAMVATL
;
A
#
# COMPACT_ATOMS: atom_id res chain seq x y z
N MET A 1 64.19 -45.75 26.97
CA MET A 1 63.18 -44.85 27.56
C MET A 1 61.88 -45.05 26.82
N ASN A 2 60.87 -45.48 27.58
CA ASN A 2 59.44 -45.65 27.30
C ASN A 2 59.03 -46.41 26.04
N HIS A 3 59.17 -47.73 26.19
CA HIS A 3 58.59 -48.78 25.38
C HIS A 3 57.05 -48.83 25.48
N ASP A 4 56.36 -48.11 24.60
CA ASP A 4 54.92 -48.33 24.36
C ASP A 4 54.66 -49.18 23.12
N ILE A 5 55.51 -50.18 22.87
CA ILE A 5 55.35 -51.12 21.74
C ILE A 5 54.92 -52.46 22.27
N SER A 6 53.75 -52.93 21.81
CA SER A 6 53.15 -54.20 22.20
C SER A 6 54.14 -55.36 22.06
N PRO A 7 54.25 -56.26 23.07
CA PRO A 7 55.13 -57.43 23.00
C PRO A 7 54.85 -58.33 21.79
N LEU A 8 53.60 -58.36 21.32
CA LEU A 8 53.19 -59.14 20.15
C LEU A 8 53.67 -58.49 18.85
N LEU A 9 53.70 -57.15 18.80
CA LEU A 9 54.26 -56.43 17.67
C LEU A 9 55.78 -56.62 17.58
N LYS A 10 56.48 -56.64 18.73
CA LYS A 10 57.92 -57.00 18.79
C LYS A 10 58.18 -58.44 18.31
N LYS A 11 57.31 -59.39 18.66
CA LYS A 11 57.40 -60.78 18.16
C LYS A 11 57.17 -60.88 16.65
N ILE A 12 56.24 -60.10 16.08
CA ILE A 12 56.06 -60.02 14.61
C ILE A 12 57.30 -59.40 13.97
N GLY A 13 57.79 -58.27 14.49
CA GLY A 13 58.99 -57.59 14.01
C GLY A 13 60.19 -58.52 13.96
N ASN A 14 60.46 -59.26 15.04
CA ASN A 14 61.59 -60.19 15.12
C ASN A 14 61.43 -61.41 14.21
N LYS A 15 60.20 -61.88 13.94
CA LYS A 15 59.94 -63.03 13.07
C LYS A 15 60.18 -62.72 11.59
N TYR A 16 59.94 -61.47 11.18
CA TYR A 16 60.04 -61.04 9.78
C TYR A 16 61.13 -59.97 9.55
N ASN A 17 62.06 -59.79 10.50
CA ASN A 17 63.12 -58.75 10.50
C ASN A 17 62.59 -57.35 10.14
N PHE A 18 61.43 -56.98 10.68
CA PHE A 18 60.71 -55.75 10.37
C PHE A 18 60.64 -54.79 11.58
N THR A 19 61.31 -55.12 12.69
CA THR A 19 61.22 -54.41 13.97
C THR A 19 61.68 -52.96 13.90
N ASP A 20 62.77 -52.67 13.20
CA ASP A 20 63.32 -51.31 13.09
C ASP A 20 62.41 -50.40 12.24
N LYS A 21 61.86 -50.95 11.14
CA LYS A 21 60.86 -50.24 10.31
C LYS A 21 59.55 -49.99 11.05
N ILE A 22 59.09 -50.93 11.90
CA ILE A 22 57.89 -50.74 12.73
C ILE A 22 58.05 -49.54 13.68
N ILE A 23 59.24 -49.39 14.26
CA ILE A 23 59.58 -48.31 15.20
C ILE A 23 59.67 -46.98 14.47
N GLU A 24 60.33 -46.93 13.30
CA GLU A 24 60.39 -45.73 12.45
C GLU A 24 59.01 -45.27 11.96
N LEU A 25 58.08 -46.21 11.71
CA LEU A 25 56.74 -45.93 11.19
C LEU A 25 55.70 -45.61 12.27
N GLY A 26 56.07 -45.65 13.56
CA GLY A 26 55.21 -45.25 14.67
C GLY A 26 54.09 -46.21 15.04
N TYR A 27 54.08 -47.46 14.55
CA TYR A 27 53.09 -48.47 14.95
C TYR A 27 53.34 -48.95 16.38
N LYS A 28 52.32 -48.91 17.24
CA LYS A 28 52.42 -49.24 18.67
C LYS A 28 51.84 -50.62 18.98
N SER A 29 50.84 -51.04 18.23
CA SER A 29 50.11 -52.30 18.43
C SER A 29 49.87 -53.07 17.13
N VAL A 30 49.61 -54.36 17.26
CA VAL A 30 49.20 -55.23 16.15
C VAL A 30 47.85 -54.76 15.56
N PHE A 31 46.99 -54.13 16.37
CA PHE A 31 45.74 -53.55 15.92
C PHE A 31 45.94 -52.36 14.96
N ASP A 32 47.03 -51.62 15.09
CA ASP A 32 47.32 -50.48 14.20
C ASP A 32 47.65 -50.93 12.78
N ILE A 33 48.17 -52.16 12.62
CA ILE A 33 48.40 -52.80 11.31
C ILE A 33 47.06 -53.18 10.66
N ILE A 34 46.14 -53.78 11.42
CA ILE A 34 44.89 -54.34 10.89
C ILE A 34 43.85 -53.26 10.60
N ARG A 35 43.91 -52.11 11.29
CA ARG A 35 43.08 -50.94 10.96
C ARG A 35 43.22 -50.50 9.51
N ILE A 36 44.39 -50.73 8.90
CA ILE A 36 44.61 -50.44 7.49
C ILE A 36 44.09 -51.61 6.65
N PRO A 37 43.30 -51.38 5.59
CA PRO A 37 42.87 -52.42 4.66
C PRO A 37 44.07 -53.17 4.06
N ARG A 38 43.97 -54.50 3.95
CA ARG A 38 45.05 -55.36 3.42
C ARG A 38 45.62 -54.88 2.09
N SER A 39 44.78 -54.41 1.17
CA SER A 39 45.20 -53.90 -0.14
C SER A 39 46.06 -52.63 -0.05
N LEU A 40 45.71 -51.69 0.83
CA LEU A 40 46.46 -50.46 1.06
C LEU A 40 47.76 -50.73 1.82
N PHE A 41 47.73 -51.63 2.79
CA PHE A 41 48.93 -52.07 3.51
C PHE A 41 49.95 -52.70 2.54
N LEU A 42 49.49 -53.56 1.63
CA LEU A 42 50.35 -54.13 0.60
C LEU A 42 50.90 -53.06 -0.35
N LYS A 43 50.05 -52.14 -0.82
CA LYS A 43 50.45 -51.05 -1.71
C LYS A 43 51.51 -50.13 -1.08
N LYS A 44 51.37 -49.81 0.21
CA LYS A 44 52.30 -48.94 0.95
C LYS A 44 53.70 -49.56 1.11
N TYR A 45 53.81 -50.88 1.15
CA TYR A 45 55.06 -51.60 1.42
C TYR A 45 55.48 -52.53 0.27
N ASN A 46 55.06 -52.22 -0.96
CA ASN A 46 55.13 -53.03 -2.20
C ASN A 46 56.53 -53.59 -2.60
N SER A 47 57.58 -53.38 -1.80
CA SER A 47 58.94 -53.81 -2.07
C SER A 47 59.34 -55.16 -1.42
N ASN A 48 58.52 -55.74 -0.52
CA ASN A 48 58.86 -56.99 0.18
C ASN A 48 57.72 -58.04 0.07
N HIS A 49 58.00 -59.21 -0.52
CA HIS A 49 57.04 -60.34 -0.61
C HIS A 49 56.52 -60.86 0.75
N GLN A 50 57.14 -60.48 1.87
CA GLN A 50 56.77 -60.92 3.22
C GLN A 50 55.66 -60.07 3.86
N VAL A 51 55.27 -58.94 3.26
CA VAL A 51 54.29 -57.99 3.83
C VAL A 51 52.89 -58.61 3.98
N ALA A 52 52.47 -59.47 3.04
CA ALA A 52 51.21 -60.21 3.15
C ALA A 52 51.17 -61.12 4.39
N ASN A 53 52.26 -61.86 4.62
CA ASN A 53 52.38 -62.76 5.78
C ASN A 53 52.43 -61.99 7.10
N ILE A 54 53.03 -60.78 7.11
CA ILE A 54 53.03 -59.89 8.28
C ILE A 54 51.59 -59.49 8.64
N TYR A 55 50.80 -59.06 7.65
CA TYR A 55 49.41 -58.67 7.86
C TYR A 55 48.54 -59.84 8.35
N ASP A 56 48.68 -61.02 7.71
CA ASP A 56 47.89 -62.20 8.07
C ASP A 56 48.28 -62.73 9.48
N THR A 57 49.56 -62.64 9.85
CA THR A 57 50.02 -62.96 11.22
C THR A 57 49.50 -61.93 12.23
N ALA A 58 49.55 -60.65 11.90
CA ALA A 58 48.99 -59.59 12.73
C ALA A 58 47.49 -59.85 13.00
N ASN A 59 46.72 -60.11 11.94
CA ASN A 59 45.30 -60.43 12.03
C ASN A 59 45.04 -61.64 12.96
N SER A 60 45.83 -62.71 12.83
CA SER A 60 45.70 -63.88 13.71
C SER A 60 45.93 -63.54 15.20
N TYR A 61 46.91 -62.70 15.51
CA TYR A 61 47.17 -62.26 16.89
C TYR A 61 46.06 -61.34 17.40
N ALA A 62 45.55 -60.41 16.60
CA ALA A 62 44.44 -59.56 17.01
C ALA A 62 43.16 -60.35 17.28
N ILE A 63 42.83 -61.34 16.45
CA ILE A 63 41.70 -62.25 16.69
C ILE A 63 41.90 -63.00 18.00
N GLN A 64 43.12 -63.49 18.27
CA GLN A 64 43.43 -64.19 19.51
C GLN A 64 43.31 -63.26 20.73
N ILE A 65 43.77 -62.01 20.65
CA ILE A 65 43.63 -61.00 21.71
C ILE A 65 42.15 -60.67 21.90
N ALA A 66 41.40 -60.39 20.83
CA ALA A 66 39.97 -60.09 20.92
C ALA A 66 39.20 -61.25 21.56
N ARG A 67 39.53 -62.49 21.22
CA ARG A 67 38.98 -63.69 21.85
C ARG A 67 39.34 -63.77 23.34
N LYS A 68 40.61 -63.56 23.70
CA LYS A 68 41.05 -63.55 25.09
C LYS A 68 40.42 -62.41 25.90
N PHE A 69 40.28 -61.23 25.32
CA PHE A 69 39.64 -60.08 25.93
C PHE A 69 38.16 -60.36 26.21
N ARG A 70 37.42 -60.89 25.22
CA ARG A 70 36.04 -61.36 25.41
C ARG A 70 35.97 -62.43 26.51
N GLN A 71 36.83 -63.45 26.46
CA GLN A 71 36.92 -64.49 27.49
C GLN A 71 37.23 -63.91 28.89
N GLN A 72 38.12 -62.93 29.00
CA GLN A 72 38.48 -62.27 30.25
C GLN A 72 37.31 -61.50 30.85
N HIS A 73 36.56 -60.77 30.02
CA HIS A 73 35.31 -60.13 30.42
C HIS A 73 34.27 -61.12 30.95
N TYR A 74 34.22 -62.35 30.42
CA TYR A 74 33.37 -63.42 30.97
C TYR A 74 33.91 -64.05 32.26
N THR A 75 35.23 -64.08 32.48
CA THR A 75 35.86 -64.75 33.65
C THR A 75 36.11 -63.85 34.87
N HIS A 76 36.19 -62.52 34.72
CA HIS A 76 36.51 -61.62 35.85
C HIS A 76 35.40 -61.53 36.92
N ASN A 77 34.24 -62.14 36.68
CA ASN A 77 33.15 -62.23 37.65
C ASN A 77 33.09 -63.58 38.40
N THR A 78 34.02 -64.51 38.20
CA THR A 78 34.04 -65.73 39.01
C THR A 78 34.94 -65.54 40.24
N TYR A 79 34.42 -64.97 41.33
CA TYR A 79 34.99 -65.20 42.66
C TYR A 79 34.95 -66.71 42.93
N ALA A 80 36.12 -67.30 43.19
CA ALA A 80 36.30 -68.72 43.39
C ALA A 80 35.41 -69.25 44.53
N ARG A 81 34.53 -70.21 44.24
CA ARG A 81 33.94 -71.10 45.25
C ARG A 81 34.56 -72.48 45.13
N SER A 82 35.31 -72.85 46.17
CA SER A 82 35.69 -74.21 46.53
C SER A 82 34.43 -75.01 46.83
N TYR A 83 34.17 -76.07 46.06
CA TYR A 83 33.05 -76.96 46.28
C TYR A 83 33.47 -78.15 47.17
N SER A 84 32.95 -78.20 48.40
CA SER A 84 32.72 -79.46 49.11
C SER A 84 31.23 -79.63 49.37
N SER A 85 30.63 -80.53 48.58
CA SER A 85 29.40 -81.30 48.76
C SER A 85 28.13 -80.67 49.38
N LEU A 86 27.06 -80.74 48.57
CA LEU A 86 25.68 -81.12 48.92
C LEU A 86 24.84 -80.17 49.80
N SER A 87 24.04 -79.32 49.14
CA SER A 87 22.63 -79.11 49.53
C SER A 87 21.84 -78.48 48.37
N LEU A 88 20.66 -79.05 48.08
CA LEU A 88 19.70 -78.60 47.09
C LEU A 88 19.09 -77.24 47.44
N LYS A 89 19.06 -76.29 46.50
CA LYS A 89 17.89 -75.44 46.15
C LYS A 89 18.25 -74.41 45.07
N GLU A 90 17.27 -74.19 44.20
CA GLU A 90 17.22 -73.27 43.04
C GLU A 90 17.93 -73.78 41.76
N GLY A 91 17.12 -73.94 40.70
CA GLY A 91 17.63 -74.21 39.36
C GLY A 91 18.48 -73.05 38.84
N PRO A 92 19.22 -73.23 37.74
CA PRO A 92 20.11 -72.19 37.21
C PRO A 92 19.30 -70.94 36.86
N GLN A 93 19.31 -69.94 37.74
CA GLN A 93 18.74 -68.63 37.43
C GLN A 93 19.73 -67.87 36.55
N TYR A 94 19.24 -67.09 35.59
CA TYR A 94 20.08 -66.37 34.63
C TYR A 94 21.20 -65.55 35.32
N GLN A 95 20.89 -64.86 36.41
CA GLN A 95 21.86 -64.10 37.24
C GLN A 95 22.95 -64.95 37.90
N SER A 96 22.71 -66.25 38.12
CA SER A 96 23.69 -67.20 38.69
C SER A 96 24.64 -67.77 37.63
N LEU A 97 24.22 -67.80 36.37
CA LEU A 97 25.00 -68.24 35.21
C LEU A 97 25.75 -67.09 34.53
N PHE A 98 25.13 -65.91 34.51
CA PHE A 98 25.63 -64.69 33.89
C PHE A 98 25.62 -63.59 34.96
N GLN A 99 26.80 -63.36 35.55
CA GLN A 99 26.99 -62.27 36.51
C GLN A 99 27.12 -60.95 35.75
N ASP A 100 26.01 -60.46 35.23
CA ASP A 100 25.95 -59.22 34.46
C ASP A 100 26.16 -58.01 35.37
N ASN A 101 27.13 -57.15 35.03
CA ASN A 101 27.32 -55.89 35.73
C ASN A 101 26.25 -54.91 35.28
N TRP A 102 25.12 -54.85 36.00
CA TRP A 102 23.98 -53.97 35.70
C TRP A 102 24.36 -52.49 35.55
N GLN A 103 25.49 -52.02 36.11
CA GLN A 103 26.00 -50.66 35.92
C GLN A 103 26.52 -50.39 34.49
N GLN A 104 26.78 -51.43 33.70
CA GLN A 104 27.24 -51.36 32.31
C GLN A 104 26.11 -51.54 31.29
N TYR A 105 24.88 -51.76 31.76
CA TYR A 105 23.69 -51.90 30.92
C TYR A 105 22.95 -50.57 30.88
N CYS A 106 22.53 -50.19 29.69
CA CYS A 106 21.69 -49.03 29.45
C CYS A 106 20.28 -49.47 29.04
N PRO A 107 19.26 -48.59 29.20
CA PRO A 107 17.93 -48.83 28.67
C PRO A 107 17.93 -49.08 27.15
N ASN A 108 16.92 -49.78 26.66
CA ASN A 108 16.74 -49.95 25.22
C ASN A 108 16.46 -48.59 24.57
N GLY A 109 17.20 -48.24 23.51
CA GLY A 109 17.11 -46.95 22.84
C GLY A 109 17.94 -45.83 23.48
N ALA A 110 18.68 -46.11 24.57
CA ALA A 110 19.58 -45.13 25.16
C ALA A 110 20.75 -44.77 24.20
N PRO A 111 21.26 -43.53 24.23
CA PRO A 111 22.33 -43.10 23.34
C PRO A 111 23.64 -43.89 23.54
N GLU A 112 23.92 -44.31 24.78
CA GLU A 112 25.09 -45.14 25.13
C GLU A 112 24.96 -46.61 24.72
N ALA A 113 23.81 -47.03 24.16
CA ALA A 113 23.65 -48.39 23.68
C ALA A 113 24.56 -48.67 22.48
N ASN A 114 25.19 -49.84 22.45
CA ASN A 114 26.09 -50.23 21.35
C ASN A 114 25.37 -50.34 19.98
N ASN A 115 24.05 -50.44 19.99
CA ASN A 115 23.19 -50.49 18.81
C ASN A 115 22.44 -49.16 18.59
N SER A 116 22.81 -48.09 19.29
CA SER A 116 22.18 -46.79 19.12
C SER A 116 22.56 -46.15 17.77
N PRO A 117 21.72 -45.24 17.24
CA PRO A 117 22.10 -44.42 16.09
C PRO A 117 23.39 -43.61 16.32
N VAL A 118 23.69 -43.27 17.57
CA VAL A 118 24.91 -42.54 17.97
C VAL A 118 26.14 -43.42 17.79
N ALA A 119 26.07 -44.67 18.24
CA ALA A 119 27.15 -45.64 18.03
C ALA A 119 27.39 -45.85 16.53
N TYR A 120 26.32 -45.95 15.74
CA TYR A 120 26.41 -46.06 14.28
C TYR A 120 27.07 -44.83 13.63
N LEU A 121 26.65 -43.61 14.01
CA LEU A 121 27.22 -42.35 13.52
C LEU A 121 28.71 -42.24 13.88
N ALA A 122 29.08 -42.58 15.12
CA ALA A 122 30.47 -42.53 15.58
C ALA A 122 31.37 -43.49 14.79
N GLU A 123 30.88 -44.70 14.49
CA GLU A 123 31.62 -45.65 13.66
C GLU A 123 31.74 -45.19 12.20
N ILE A 124 30.69 -44.60 11.61
CA ILE A 124 30.77 -44.00 10.26
C ILE A 124 31.76 -42.84 10.23
N TYR A 125 31.72 -41.95 11.21
CA TYR A 125 32.62 -40.80 11.25
C TYR A 125 34.08 -41.24 11.36
N LYS A 126 34.38 -42.24 12.22
CA LYS A 126 35.73 -42.86 12.29
C LYS A 126 36.13 -43.47 10.96
N LEU A 127 35.23 -44.22 10.32
CA LEU A 127 35.50 -44.82 9.01
C LEU A 127 35.80 -43.76 7.95
N ALA A 128 35.06 -42.66 7.93
CA ALA A 128 35.29 -41.54 7.03
C ALA A 128 36.68 -40.92 7.26
N MET A 129 37.06 -40.69 8.53
CA MET A 129 38.39 -40.18 8.90
C MET A 129 39.53 -41.12 8.49
N ASP A 130 39.33 -42.44 8.67
CA ASP A 130 40.29 -43.45 8.23
C ASP A 130 40.44 -43.46 6.71
N ILE A 131 39.36 -43.27 5.95
CA ILE A 131 39.41 -43.15 4.48
C ILE A 131 40.19 -41.89 4.07
N GLU A 132 39.94 -40.76 4.72
CA GLU A 132 40.63 -39.48 4.41
C GLU A 132 42.11 -39.51 4.74
N SER A 133 42.51 -40.18 5.81
CA SER A 133 43.93 -40.37 6.15
C SER A 133 44.72 -41.12 5.07
N ASN A 134 44.03 -41.86 4.21
CA ASN A 134 44.59 -42.62 3.10
C ASN A 134 44.32 -41.99 1.71
N ALA A 135 43.64 -40.84 1.67
CA ALA A 135 43.34 -40.13 0.44
C ALA A 135 44.54 -39.27 -0.05
N GLY A 136 44.59 -38.97 -1.34
CA GLY A 136 45.62 -38.10 -1.92
C GLY A 136 45.37 -36.62 -1.64
N ASP A 137 46.36 -35.77 -1.91
CA ASP A 137 46.32 -34.33 -1.59
C ASP A 137 45.17 -33.54 -2.27
N GLU A 138 44.58 -34.09 -3.36
CA GLU A 138 43.43 -33.49 -4.06
C GLU A 138 42.06 -33.78 -3.39
N ALA A 139 42.00 -34.64 -2.37
CA ALA A 139 40.76 -34.98 -1.69
C ALA A 139 40.33 -33.86 -0.72
N ILE A 140 39.15 -33.30 -0.93
CA ILE A 140 38.54 -32.32 -0.01
C ILE A 140 38.17 -33.04 1.30
N LYS A 141 38.73 -32.68 2.44
CA LYS A 141 38.47 -33.39 3.72
C LYS A 141 37.09 -33.08 4.29
N MET A 142 36.57 -33.96 5.15
CA MET A 142 35.24 -33.81 5.74
C MET A 142 35.19 -32.57 6.61
N ASP A 143 36.26 -32.30 7.36
CA ASP A 143 36.39 -31.11 8.20
C ASP A 143 36.36 -29.81 7.37
N ASP A 144 36.88 -29.83 6.14
CA ASP A 144 36.82 -28.68 5.23
C ASP A 144 35.40 -28.47 4.65
N ARG A 145 34.65 -29.56 4.46
CA ARG A 145 33.27 -29.52 3.94
C ARG A 145 32.26 -29.15 5.03
N ARG A 146 32.43 -29.71 6.22
CA ARG A 146 31.49 -29.76 7.34
C ARG A 146 32.24 -29.80 8.68
N SER A 147 32.89 -28.69 9.01
CA SER A 147 33.61 -28.49 10.27
C SER A 147 32.72 -28.57 11.51
N ASP A 148 31.40 -28.40 11.34
CA ASP A 148 30.39 -28.50 12.38
C ASP A 148 30.29 -29.93 12.96
N LEU A 149 30.49 -30.97 12.14
CA LEU A 149 30.31 -32.36 12.57
C LEU A 149 31.33 -32.80 13.64
N ALA A 150 32.57 -32.30 13.57
CA ALA A 150 33.60 -32.60 14.56
C ALA A 150 33.27 -32.02 15.95
N HIS A 151 32.45 -30.96 15.99
CA HIS A 151 32.06 -30.25 17.20
C HIS A 151 30.62 -30.51 17.62
N LEU A 152 29.88 -31.36 16.89
CA LEU A 152 28.50 -31.71 17.22
C LEU A 152 28.45 -32.52 18.52
N MET A 153 27.77 -31.97 19.52
CA MET A 153 27.54 -32.66 20.79
C MET A 153 26.47 -33.73 20.60
N LEU A 154 26.75 -34.96 21.05
CA LEU A 154 25.84 -36.09 20.95
C LEU A 154 25.03 -36.20 22.25
N ASP A 155 23.97 -35.41 22.36
CA ASP A 155 23.04 -35.38 23.50
C ASP A 155 21.62 -35.79 23.11
N GLU A 156 20.73 -35.91 24.10
CA GLU A 156 19.34 -36.33 23.87
C GLU A 156 18.60 -35.39 22.90
N VAL A 157 18.91 -34.09 22.94
CA VAL A 157 18.34 -33.07 22.05
C VAL A 157 18.78 -33.32 20.61
N SER A 158 20.08 -33.49 20.35
CA SER A 158 20.63 -33.68 19.00
C SER A 158 20.16 -34.98 18.35
N ILE A 159 19.79 -35.99 19.14
CA ILE A 159 19.32 -37.29 18.65
C ILE A 159 17.82 -37.25 18.36
N ASN A 160 17.02 -36.64 19.24
CA ASN A 160 15.57 -36.78 19.22
C ASN A 160 14.84 -35.53 18.70
N GLN A 161 15.48 -34.36 18.62
CA GLN A 161 14.84 -33.15 18.13
C GLN A 161 14.62 -33.26 16.61
N GLU A 162 13.36 -33.23 16.20
CA GLU A 162 13.00 -33.11 14.79
C GLU A 162 13.29 -31.70 14.29
N VAL A 163 14.14 -31.61 13.26
CA VAL A 163 14.50 -30.35 12.60
C VAL A 163 14.28 -30.44 11.10
N SER A 164 13.85 -29.33 10.49
CA SER A 164 13.68 -29.26 9.03
C SER A 164 15.03 -29.35 8.32
N THR A 165 15.14 -30.27 7.36
CA THR A 165 16.35 -30.43 6.53
C THR A 165 16.73 -29.14 5.81
N LEU A 166 15.74 -28.36 5.37
CA LEU A 166 15.99 -27.08 4.71
C LEU A 166 16.56 -26.03 5.67
N SER A 167 16.05 -25.97 6.91
CA SER A 167 16.59 -25.06 7.94
C SER A 167 18.05 -25.38 8.20
N LEU A 168 18.37 -26.67 8.32
CA LEU A 168 19.73 -27.13 8.56
C LEU A 168 20.68 -26.70 7.43
N VAL A 169 20.26 -26.88 6.17
CA VAL A 169 21.03 -26.45 4.99
C VAL A 169 21.25 -24.94 5.00
N ASN A 170 20.21 -24.14 5.26
CA ASN A 170 20.33 -22.69 5.32
C ASN A 170 21.28 -22.23 6.42
N THR A 171 21.16 -22.80 7.62
CA THR A 171 22.07 -22.50 8.74
C THR A 171 23.52 -22.80 8.38
N MET A 172 23.80 -23.93 7.74
CA MET A 172 25.15 -24.31 7.32
C MET A 172 25.72 -23.36 6.26
N LEU A 173 24.92 -23.00 5.25
CA LEU A 173 25.35 -22.07 4.21
C LEU A 173 25.63 -20.68 4.78
N SER A 174 24.76 -20.17 5.66
CA SER A 174 24.94 -18.87 6.31
C SER A 174 26.18 -18.84 7.20
N GLN A 175 26.39 -19.87 8.03
CA GLN A 175 27.58 -19.96 8.89
C GLN A 175 28.88 -19.99 8.07
N ARG A 176 28.88 -20.73 6.95
CA ARG A 176 30.04 -20.78 6.06
C ARG A 176 30.31 -19.43 5.40
N LEU A 177 29.27 -18.75 4.91
CA LEU A 177 29.40 -17.41 4.35
C LEU A 177 29.94 -16.42 5.37
N GLU A 178 29.45 -16.45 6.60
CA GLU A 178 29.92 -15.59 7.69
C GLU A 178 31.37 -15.89 8.10
N ALA A 179 31.77 -17.17 8.10
CA ALA A 179 33.17 -17.54 8.31
C ALA A 179 34.09 -16.98 7.21
N MET A 180 33.66 -17.04 5.94
CA MET A 180 34.40 -16.46 4.81
C MET A 180 34.48 -14.93 4.91
N LEU A 181 33.40 -14.26 5.32
CA LEU A 181 33.39 -12.80 5.54
C LEU A 181 34.36 -12.40 6.67
N LYS A 182 34.41 -13.17 7.75
CA LYS A 182 35.38 -12.95 8.85
C LYS A 182 36.82 -13.08 8.36
N GLN A 183 37.12 -14.07 7.52
CA GLN A 183 38.45 -14.23 6.91
C GLN A 183 38.84 -13.04 6.01
N GLN A 184 37.87 -12.41 5.35
CA GLN A 184 38.08 -11.21 4.53
C GLN A 184 38.12 -9.89 5.34
N GLY A 185 38.08 -9.94 6.67
CA GLY A 185 38.10 -8.77 7.55
C GLY A 185 36.76 -8.02 7.63
N LYS A 186 35.66 -8.60 7.15
CA LYS A 186 34.31 -8.01 7.16
C LYS A 186 33.48 -8.58 8.30
N THR A 187 33.80 -8.23 9.55
CA THR A 187 33.15 -8.80 10.75
C THR A 187 31.76 -8.25 11.06
N ASN A 188 31.38 -7.10 10.49
CA ASN A 188 30.15 -6.38 10.83
C ASN A 188 28.99 -6.63 9.84
N LEU A 189 29.20 -7.45 8.81
CA LEU A 189 28.19 -7.75 7.78
C LEU A 189 27.59 -9.13 8.05
N SER A 190 26.27 -9.20 8.23
CA SER A 190 25.58 -10.50 8.27
C SER A 190 25.45 -11.11 6.88
N SER A 191 25.18 -12.41 6.84
CA SER A 191 24.89 -13.15 5.59
C SER A 191 23.74 -12.50 4.80
N TYR A 192 22.66 -12.08 5.47
CA TYR A 192 21.52 -11.43 4.83
C TYR A 192 21.83 -10.01 4.32
N ASP A 193 22.65 -9.23 5.04
CA ASP A 193 23.05 -7.89 4.59
C ASP A 193 23.85 -7.96 3.28
N LEU A 194 24.69 -9.01 3.13
CA LEU A 194 25.42 -9.26 1.90
C LEU A 194 24.46 -9.60 0.75
N LEU A 195 23.52 -10.53 0.97
CA LEU A 195 22.57 -10.98 -0.07
C LEU A 195 21.63 -9.86 -0.54
N ALA A 196 21.27 -8.94 0.35
CA ALA A 196 20.46 -7.78 0.00
C ALA A 196 21.22 -6.76 -0.87
N ASN A 197 22.55 -6.69 -0.77
CA ASN A 197 23.36 -5.68 -1.47
C ASN A 197 24.09 -6.19 -2.71
N VAL A 198 24.36 -7.49 -2.80
CA VAL A 198 25.07 -8.09 -3.93
C VAL A 198 24.14 -8.26 -5.14
N ARG A 199 24.67 -8.01 -6.35
CA ARG A 199 23.93 -8.12 -7.62
C ARG A 199 24.23 -9.38 -8.43
N TYR A 200 25.37 -10.04 -8.19
CA TYR A 200 25.75 -11.27 -8.86
C TYR A 200 26.08 -12.37 -7.81
N PRO A 201 25.58 -13.62 -7.93
CA PRO A 201 24.84 -14.23 -9.06
C PRO A 201 23.53 -13.54 -9.43
N PHE A 202 23.10 -13.67 -10.69
CA PHE A 202 22.06 -12.83 -11.31
C PHE A 202 20.69 -12.85 -10.60
N GLN A 203 20.38 -13.87 -9.80
CA GLN A 203 19.16 -13.95 -9.00
C GLN A 203 19.13 -12.97 -7.81
N LEU A 204 20.29 -12.54 -7.31
CA LEU A 204 20.42 -11.53 -6.24
C LEU A 204 20.21 -10.14 -6.82
N PRO A 205 19.77 -9.11 -6.07
CA PRO A 205 19.67 -9.07 -4.62
C PRO A 205 18.44 -9.79 -4.06
N TYR A 206 18.65 -10.47 -2.92
CA TYR A 206 17.61 -11.09 -2.11
C TYR A 206 17.46 -10.31 -0.80
N ASP A 207 16.38 -9.54 -0.70
CA ASP A 207 16.04 -8.77 0.49
C ASP A 207 15.15 -9.61 1.42
N TYR A 208 15.75 -10.12 2.49
CA TYR A 208 15.03 -10.97 3.45
C TYR A 208 14.00 -10.17 4.25
N ALA A 209 14.34 -8.94 4.64
CA ALA A 209 13.47 -8.09 5.45
C ALA A 209 12.23 -7.64 4.67
N GLN A 210 12.40 -7.24 3.40
CA GLN A 210 11.26 -6.89 2.55
C GLN A 210 10.33 -8.09 2.32
N ASN A 211 10.87 -9.29 2.14
CA ASN A 211 10.06 -10.49 2.00
C ASN A 211 9.25 -10.79 3.28
N GLN A 212 9.84 -10.59 4.46
CA GLN A 212 9.14 -10.70 5.74
C GLN A 212 7.97 -9.70 5.86
N ILE A 213 8.20 -8.46 5.43
CA ILE A 213 7.16 -7.41 5.38
C ILE A 213 6.03 -7.84 4.44
N ASN A 214 6.37 -8.19 3.19
CA ASN A 214 5.39 -8.62 2.18
C ASN A 214 4.56 -9.83 2.66
N LEU A 215 5.21 -10.84 3.25
CA LEU A 215 4.54 -12.01 3.82
C LEU A 215 3.59 -11.67 4.95
N THR A 216 3.93 -10.67 5.79
CA THR A 216 3.05 -10.25 6.89
C THR A 216 1.77 -9.61 6.35
N PHE A 217 1.88 -8.71 5.38
CA PHE A 217 0.71 -8.12 4.71
C PHE A 217 -0.16 -9.16 4.02
N ASP A 218 0.46 -10.12 3.32
CA ASP A 218 -0.24 -11.18 2.60
C ASP A 218 -0.98 -12.14 3.55
N ASN A 219 -0.38 -12.51 4.68
CA ASN A 219 -1.02 -13.35 5.69
C ASN A 219 -2.20 -12.65 6.39
N LYS A 220 -2.05 -11.35 6.70
CA LYS A 220 -3.12 -10.55 7.31
C LYS A 220 -4.19 -10.09 6.33
N LYS A 221 -3.98 -10.27 5.01
CA LYS A 221 -4.84 -9.75 3.93
C LYS A 221 -5.02 -8.24 3.98
N LEU A 222 -3.99 -7.52 4.42
CA LEU A 222 -3.96 -6.07 4.50
C LEU A 222 -3.08 -5.51 3.37
N PHE A 223 -3.32 -4.25 2.98
CA PHE A 223 -2.59 -3.62 1.89
C PHE A 223 -1.60 -2.58 2.41
N CYS A 224 -0.30 -2.76 2.07
CA CYS A 224 0.76 -1.82 2.47
C CYS A 224 0.52 -0.40 1.95
N LEU A 225 0.04 -0.26 0.71
CA LEU A 225 -0.26 1.05 0.14
C LEU A 225 -1.37 1.75 0.93
N GLU A 226 -2.44 1.03 1.29
CA GLU A 226 -3.57 1.61 2.05
C GLU A 226 -3.14 2.08 3.44
N MET A 227 -2.34 1.28 4.14
CA MET A 227 -1.76 1.68 5.43
C MET A 227 -0.93 2.96 5.28
N MET A 228 0.02 2.97 4.35
CA MET A 228 0.89 4.13 4.11
C MET A 228 0.07 5.39 3.82
N GLN A 229 -0.96 5.28 2.99
CA GLN A 229 -1.83 6.41 2.66
C GLN A 229 -2.63 6.90 3.87
N GLN A 230 -3.30 6.00 4.60
CA GLN A 230 -4.13 6.40 5.74
C GLN A 230 -3.29 6.94 6.91
N THR A 231 -2.04 6.52 7.03
CA THR A 231 -1.14 7.04 8.08
C THR A 231 -0.50 8.39 7.72
N ASP A 232 -0.56 8.82 6.45
CA ASP A 232 -0.03 10.13 6.05
C ASP A 232 -0.85 11.29 6.65
N LYS A 233 -0.15 12.38 6.95
CA LYS A 233 -0.70 13.63 7.46
C LYS A 233 -1.54 14.37 6.43
N SER A 234 -1.27 14.16 5.13
CA SER A 234 -2.00 14.83 4.06
C SER A 234 -3.29 14.10 3.68
N TYR A 235 -3.55 12.92 4.23
CA TYR A 235 -4.74 12.12 3.96
C TYR A 235 -6.03 12.81 4.48
N PRO A 236 -7.16 12.71 3.76
CA PRO A 236 -7.33 12.06 2.45
C PRO A 236 -6.93 12.97 1.29
N TYR A 237 -6.43 12.37 0.22
CA TYR A 237 -5.86 13.13 -0.89
C TYR A 237 -6.92 13.81 -1.77
N PHE A 238 -8.12 13.24 -1.86
CA PHE A 238 -9.22 13.83 -2.62
C PHE A 238 -9.71 15.19 -2.09
N LEU A 239 -9.27 15.61 -0.90
CA LEU A 239 -9.54 16.95 -0.36
C LEU A 239 -8.48 17.98 -0.72
N LYS A 240 -7.32 17.56 -1.24
CA LYS A 240 -6.20 18.44 -1.54
C LYS A 240 -6.31 18.93 -2.98
N SER A 241 -5.94 20.18 -3.24
CA SER A 241 -6.00 20.79 -4.58
C SER A 241 -5.16 20.03 -5.63
N ASN A 242 -4.07 19.40 -5.21
CA ASN A 242 -3.18 18.62 -6.09
C ASN A 242 -3.42 17.10 -6.03
N LEU A 243 -4.44 16.63 -5.29
CA LEU A 243 -4.76 15.21 -5.09
C LEU A 243 -3.62 14.31 -4.59
N ASN A 244 -2.64 14.91 -3.91
CA ASN A 244 -1.43 14.21 -3.47
C ASN A 244 -0.91 14.79 -2.14
N THR A 245 0.12 14.16 -1.56
CA THR A 245 0.88 14.61 -0.40
C THR A 245 1.54 15.97 -0.64
N ALA A 246 1.77 16.72 0.46
CA ALA A 246 2.39 18.04 0.40
C ALA A 246 3.78 18.07 -0.27
N ASN A 247 4.49 16.94 -0.30
CA ASN A 247 5.85 16.81 -0.85
C ASN A 247 5.92 16.05 -2.18
N GLY A 248 4.80 15.69 -2.80
CA GLY A 248 4.85 15.05 -4.13
C GLY A 248 5.16 13.54 -4.12
N GLY A 249 5.82 13.02 -3.09
CA GLY A 249 6.21 11.61 -2.94
C GLY A 249 5.03 10.75 -2.52
N PHE A 250 4.31 10.20 -3.49
CA PHE A 250 3.05 9.51 -3.23
C PHE A 250 3.20 8.04 -2.83
N ILE A 251 4.38 7.45 -2.98
CA ILE A 251 4.56 6.01 -2.79
C ILE A 251 5.80 5.76 -1.97
N ALA A 252 5.57 5.36 -0.73
CA ALA A 252 6.61 4.86 0.16
C ALA A 252 7.26 3.63 -0.49
N PRO A 253 8.60 3.50 -0.41
CA PRO A 253 9.36 2.35 -0.90
C PRO A 253 8.71 0.98 -0.64
N LEU A 254 8.04 0.80 0.49
CA LEU A 254 7.41 -0.46 0.86
C LEU A 254 6.25 -0.89 -0.06
N ALA A 255 5.53 0.06 -0.65
CA ALA A 255 4.32 -0.24 -1.42
C ALA A 255 4.62 -0.92 -2.76
N ASN A 256 5.82 -0.72 -3.33
CA ASN A 256 6.25 -1.41 -4.55
C ASN A 256 6.68 -2.87 -4.32
N GLN A 257 6.74 -3.32 -3.06
CA GLN A 257 7.12 -4.68 -2.65
C GLN A 257 8.58 -5.08 -2.97
N LEU A 258 9.40 -4.13 -3.43
CA LEU A 258 10.82 -4.34 -3.78
C LEU A 258 11.74 -3.87 -2.64
N GLY A 259 12.86 -4.56 -2.45
CA GLY A 259 13.89 -4.17 -1.50
C GLY A 259 14.72 -2.95 -1.94
N ILE A 260 15.50 -2.37 -1.03
CA ILE A 260 16.24 -1.10 -1.30
C ILE A 260 17.12 -1.21 -2.55
N CYS A 261 17.91 -2.28 -2.66
CA CYS A 261 18.81 -2.45 -3.80
C CYS A 261 18.08 -2.75 -5.11
N GLN A 262 16.92 -3.39 -5.05
CA GLN A 262 16.08 -3.62 -6.21
C GLN A 262 15.54 -2.29 -6.76
N GLN A 263 15.09 -1.40 -5.87
CA GLN A 263 14.65 -0.05 -6.23
C GLN A 263 15.80 0.79 -6.82
N LYS A 264 17.00 0.70 -6.22
CA LYS A 264 18.20 1.38 -6.75
C LYS A 264 18.55 0.94 -8.18
N ILE A 265 18.51 -0.37 -8.46
CA ILE A 265 18.77 -0.91 -9.81
C ILE A 265 17.79 -0.33 -10.84
N ILE A 266 16.53 -0.11 -10.47
CA ILE A 266 15.51 0.46 -11.35
C ILE A 266 15.80 1.95 -11.62
N ASN A 267 16.16 2.71 -10.58
CA ASN A 267 16.34 4.17 -10.65
C ASN A 267 17.71 4.63 -11.16
N GLU A 268 18.70 3.75 -11.30
CA GLU A 268 20.04 4.12 -11.76
C GLU A 268 20.03 4.72 -13.17
N PRO A 269 20.88 5.71 -13.49
CA PRO A 269 21.00 6.19 -14.86
C PRO A 269 21.62 5.10 -15.77
N LEU A 270 21.20 5.06 -17.04
CA LEU A 270 21.75 4.13 -18.03
C LEU A 270 23.20 4.55 -18.39
N ASN A 271 24.22 4.04 -17.70
CA ASN A 271 25.63 4.29 -18.04
C ASN A 271 26.55 3.05 -17.93
N PRO A 272 26.40 2.07 -18.85
CA PRO A 272 27.05 0.76 -18.76
C PRO A 272 28.45 0.66 -19.39
N SER A 273 29.07 1.76 -19.82
CA SER A 273 30.39 1.73 -20.50
C SER A 273 31.56 1.32 -19.58
N ASN A 274 31.31 1.04 -18.30
CA ASN A 274 32.32 0.64 -17.33
C ASN A 274 32.43 -0.90 -17.28
N GLY A 275 33.64 -1.46 -17.40
CA GLY A 275 33.87 -2.90 -17.21
C GLY A 275 33.37 -3.41 -15.84
N GLN A 276 33.37 -2.54 -14.83
CA GLN A 276 32.81 -2.82 -13.50
C GLN A 276 31.31 -3.16 -13.55
N PHE A 277 30.54 -2.54 -14.45
CA PHE A 277 29.10 -2.81 -14.58
C PHE A 277 28.84 -4.28 -14.95
N TYR A 278 29.61 -4.82 -15.90
CA TYR A 278 29.48 -6.21 -16.35
C TYR A 278 29.93 -7.20 -15.27
N GLN A 279 30.98 -6.85 -14.51
CA GLN A 279 31.44 -7.68 -13.41
C GLN A 279 30.41 -7.74 -12.28
N ASP A 280 29.85 -6.59 -11.90
CA ASP A 280 28.91 -6.48 -10.79
C ASP A 280 27.54 -7.10 -11.11
N ASN A 281 27.04 -6.96 -12.34
CA ASN A 281 25.68 -7.41 -12.71
C ASN A 281 25.64 -8.77 -13.42
N TYR A 282 26.66 -9.11 -14.21
CA TYR A 282 26.69 -10.32 -15.05
C TYR A 282 27.85 -11.28 -14.71
N GLY A 283 28.79 -10.90 -13.84
CA GLY A 283 29.94 -11.73 -13.49
C GLY A 283 30.99 -11.88 -14.61
N VAL A 284 30.96 -11.01 -15.62
CA VAL A 284 31.86 -11.06 -16.79
C VAL A 284 32.65 -9.77 -16.96
N ASN A 285 33.85 -9.87 -17.54
CA ASN A 285 34.75 -8.72 -17.68
C ASN A 285 34.44 -7.83 -18.90
N SER A 286 33.74 -8.35 -19.91
CA SER A 286 33.44 -7.62 -21.14
C SER A 286 32.07 -7.99 -21.73
N ALA A 287 31.51 -7.05 -22.50
CA ALA A 287 30.25 -7.23 -23.21
C ALA A 287 30.33 -8.31 -24.31
N ASP A 288 31.48 -8.45 -24.97
CA ASP A 288 31.69 -9.39 -26.08
C ASP A 288 31.41 -10.85 -25.67
N LEU A 289 31.70 -11.19 -24.42
CA LEU A 289 31.44 -12.52 -23.88
C LEU A 289 29.93 -12.80 -23.74
N LEU A 290 29.13 -11.76 -23.51
CA LEU A 290 27.67 -11.86 -23.40
C LEU A 290 26.96 -11.92 -24.76
N GLU A 291 27.66 -11.63 -25.87
CA GLU A 291 27.09 -11.84 -27.20
C GLU A 291 26.84 -13.32 -27.49
N LEU A 292 27.63 -14.21 -26.89
CA LEU A 292 27.47 -15.65 -27.00
C LEU A 292 26.24 -16.10 -26.21
N LEU A 293 25.26 -16.73 -26.87
CA LEU A 293 24.02 -17.15 -26.24
C LEU A 293 24.26 -18.15 -25.09
N SER A 294 25.25 -19.05 -25.23
CA SER A 294 25.63 -20.01 -24.19
C SER A 294 26.12 -19.32 -22.92
N THR A 295 26.98 -18.31 -23.06
CA THR A 295 27.46 -17.50 -21.94
C THR A 295 26.32 -16.69 -21.35
N PHE A 296 25.51 -16.04 -22.19
CA PHE A 296 24.38 -15.23 -21.74
C PHE A 296 23.39 -16.04 -20.89
N ILE A 297 23.01 -17.23 -21.34
CA ILE A 297 22.14 -18.17 -20.61
C ILE A 297 22.80 -18.63 -19.31
N ALA A 298 24.09 -18.98 -19.34
CA ALA A 298 24.80 -19.42 -18.14
C ALA A 298 24.86 -18.32 -17.05
N GLN A 299 25.09 -17.06 -17.44
CA GLN A 299 25.21 -15.95 -16.50
C GLN A 299 23.86 -15.41 -16.02
N THR A 300 22.84 -15.37 -16.87
CA THR A 300 21.49 -14.88 -16.52
C THR A 300 20.59 -15.96 -15.93
N THR A 301 20.98 -17.23 -16.05
CA THR A 301 20.21 -18.43 -15.67
C THR A 301 18.86 -18.57 -16.37
N LEU A 302 18.72 -17.96 -17.54
CA LEU A 302 17.56 -18.13 -18.42
C LEU A 302 17.73 -19.34 -19.32
N SER A 303 16.62 -19.99 -19.67
CA SER A 303 16.56 -20.98 -20.75
C SER A 303 16.46 -20.33 -22.13
N VAL A 304 16.75 -21.08 -23.19
CA VAL A 304 16.62 -20.59 -24.59
C VAL A 304 15.19 -20.09 -24.87
N ALA A 305 14.17 -20.83 -24.40
CA ALA A 305 12.77 -20.43 -24.58
C ALA A 305 12.43 -19.12 -23.85
N GLU A 306 12.99 -18.91 -22.66
CA GLU A 306 12.82 -17.64 -21.93
C GLU A 306 13.53 -16.48 -22.63
N VAL A 307 14.68 -16.71 -23.29
CA VAL A 307 15.34 -15.70 -24.12
C VAL A 307 14.50 -15.36 -25.36
N GLU A 308 13.90 -16.36 -26.02
CA GLU A 308 12.98 -16.11 -27.15
C GLU A 308 11.75 -15.29 -26.72
N GLN A 309 11.20 -15.57 -25.53
CA GLN A 309 10.11 -14.78 -24.94
C GLN A 309 10.54 -13.35 -24.62
N LEU A 310 11.72 -13.17 -24.00
CA LEU A 310 12.28 -11.86 -23.67
C LEU A 310 12.48 -11.00 -24.91
N LEU A 311 12.94 -11.60 -26.01
CA LEU A 311 13.17 -10.90 -27.26
C LEU A 311 11.92 -10.82 -28.15
N CYS A 312 10.81 -11.46 -27.76
CA CYS A 312 9.58 -11.56 -28.56
C CYS A 312 9.81 -12.10 -29.99
N ILE A 313 10.68 -13.11 -30.12
CA ILE A 313 11.03 -13.75 -31.41
C ILE A 313 10.59 -15.22 -31.45
N LYS A 314 10.64 -15.83 -32.64
CA LYS A 314 10.45 -17.26 -32.88
C LYS A 314 11.68 -17.84 -33.58
N GLY A 315 12.49 -18.60 -32.86
CA GLY A 315 13.66 -19.29 -33.41
C GLY A 315 14.90 -18.41 -33.59
N ILE A 316 15.91 -18.99 -34.25
CA ILE A 316 17.26 -18.41 -34.41
C ILE A 316 17.52 -18.18 -35.90
N SER A 317 17.92 -16.97 -36.29
CA SER A 317 18.18 -16.58 -37.69
C SER A 317 19.46 -17.21 -38.23
N THR A 318 19.54 -17.51 -39.52
CA THR A 318 20.80 -17.89 -40.19
C THR A 318 21.60 -16.68 -40.67
N ASN A 319 21.01 -15.49 -40.64
CA ASN A 319 21.63 -14.25 -41.08
C ASN A 319 21.86 -13.33 -39.88
N LYS A 320 23.02 -12.65 -39.85
CA LYS A 320 23.33 -11.60 -38.88
C LYS A 320 22.45 -10.34 -39.06
N GLY A 321 21.97 -10.12 -40.28
CA GLY A 321 21.01 -9.07 -40.63
C GLY A 321 19.57 -9.46 -40.26
N THR A 322 18.76 -8.47 -39.91
CA THR A 322 17.41 -8.66 -39.38
C THR A 322 16.49 -9.38 -40.37
N ALA A 323 15.74 -10.37 -39.88
CA ALA A 323 14.62 -10.96 -40.60
C ALA A 323 13.35 -10.76 -39.76
N LEU A 324 12.44 -9.91 -40.22
CA LEU A 324 11.08 -9.77 -39.65
C LEU A 324 10.29 -11.10 -39.64
N GLU A 325 10.78 -12.11 -40.37
CA GLU A 325 10.26 -13.48 -40.42
C GLU A 325 10.22 -14.15 -39.03
N GLN A 326 11.07 -13.73 -38.10
CA GLN A 326 11.15 -14.30 -36.74
C GLN A 326 10.31 -13.52 -35.72
N ASN A 327 9.55 -12.53 -36.15
CA ASN A 327 8.74 -11.72 -35.26
C ASN A 327 7.58 -12.53 -34.65
N ASN A 328 7.46 -12.50 -33.32
CA ASN A 328 6.33 -13.11 -32.60
C ASN A 328 5.18 -12.11 -32.32
N VAL A 329 5.38 -10.82 -32.59
CA VAL A 329 4.42 -9.75 -32.36
C VAL A 329 3.40 -9.69 -33.49
N ARG A 330 2.13 -9.58 -33.12
CA ARG A 330 1.01 -9.41 -34.04
C ARG A 330 0.30 -8.10 -33.77
N LEU A 331 0.01 -7.37 -34.84
CA LEU A 331 -0.88 -6.23 -34.82
C LEU A 331 -2.30 -6.67 -35.18
N SER A 332 -3.30 -6.08 -34.53
CA SER A 332 -4.70 -6.23 -34.91
C SER A 332 -4.92 -5.84 -36.37
N LYS A 333 -5.61 -6.71 -37.13
CA LYS A 333 -6.03 -6.41 -38.52
C LYS A 333 -7.03 -5.25 -38.60
N ASN A 334 -7.65 -4.90 -37.47
CA ASN A 334 -8.66 -3.87 -37.36
C ASN A 334 -8.05 -2.50 -37.05
N VAL A 335 -6.72 -2.34 -37.12
CA VAL A 335 -6.06 -1.05 -36.97
C VAL A 335 -5.22 -0.76 -38.21
N LEU A 336 -5.68 0.16 -39.06
CA LEU A 336 -5.14 0.33 -40.42
C LEU A 336 -4.04 1.40 -40.51
N ASN A 337 -4.10 2.46 -39.69
CA ASN A 337 -3.25 3.64 -39.82
C ASN A 337 -2.14 3.75 -38.75
N LEU A 338 -1.64 2.62 -38.22
CA LEU A 338 -0.49 2.68 -37.32
C LEU A 338 0.79 2.88 -38.13
N THR A 339 1.52 3.97 -37.85
CA THR A 339 2.85 4.26 -38.41
C THR A 339 3.94 3.27 -37.99
N MET A 340 3.64 2.36 -37.06
CA MET A 340 4.60 1.39 -36.54
C MET A 340 4.28 -0.05 -37.00
N PRO A 341 5.25 -0.79 -37.56
CA PRO A 341 5.05 -2.19 -37.92
C PRO A 341 4.92 -3.07 -36.68
N ALA A 342 4.28 -4.23 -36.84
CA ALA A 342 4.32 -5.30 -35.84
C ALA A 342 5.75 -5.84 -35.77
N ALA A 343 6.44 -5.58 -34.65
CA ALA A 343 7.82 -5.99 -34.41
C ALA A 343 8.12 -5.97 -32.90
N PRO A 344 9.18 -6.66 -32.43
CA PRO A 344 9.53 -6.71 -31.01
C PRO A 344 9.78 -5.34 -30.36
N TYR A 345 10.37 -4.40 -31.09
CA TYR A 345 10.59 -3.03 -30.61
C TYR A 345 9.31 -2.16 -30.59
N SER A 346 8.21 -2.67 -31.14
CA SER A 346 6.89 -2.02 -31.11
C SER A 346 6.01 -2.51 -29.95
N TYR A 347 6.16 -3.78 -29.54
CA TYR A 347 5.46 -4.39 -28.40
C TYR A 347 6.25 -5.58 -27.82
N GLY A 348 6.25 -5.70 -26.50
CA GLY A 348 6.76 -6.84 -25.75
C GLY A 348 8.26 -6.82 -25.47
N ALA A 349 9.05 -6.18 -26.34
CA ALA A 349 10.48 -5.94 -26.15
C ALA A 349 10.84 -4.45 -26.42
N VAL A 350 9.94 -3.52 -26.13
CA VAL A 350 10.12 -2.09 -26.40
C VAL A 350 11.20 -1.50 -25.51
N PHE A 351 11.17 -1.79 -24.20
CA PHE A 351 12.12 -1.23 -23.24
C PHE A 351 13.55 -1.70 -23.53
N ILE A 352 13.73 -2.98 -23.85
CA ILE A 352 15.06 -3.56 -24.08
C ILE A 352 15.71 -3.08 -25.38
N ASN A 353 14.90 -2.81 -26.41
CA ASN A 353 15.39 -2.23 -27.66
C ASN A 353 15.66 -0.72 -27.52
N GLY A 354 14.87 -0.02 -26.71
CA GLY A 354 15.00 1.42 -26.50
C GLY A 354 14.35 2.25 -27.63
N PRO A 355 14.26 3.59 -27.46
CA PRO A 355 13.40 4.46 -28.26
C PRO A 355 13.87 4.69 -29.70
N ASN A 356 15.17 4.58 -29.97
CA ASN A 356 15.77 4.92 -31.27
C ASN A 356 15.94 3.70 -32.20
N THR A 357 15.30 2.58 -31.86
CA THR A 357 15.44 1.33 -32.61
C THR A 357 14.74 1.40 -33.97
N LYS A 358 15.42 0.88 -34.99
CA LYS A 358 14.92 0.78 -36.37
C LYS A 358 14.77 -0.69 -36.76
N GLU A 359 14.03 -0.95 -37.84
CA GLU A 359 13.85 -2.29 -38.43
C GLU A 359 15.17 -3.02 -38.70
N SER A 360 16.25 -2.28 -38.97
CA SER A 360 17.57 -2.84 -39.27
C SER A 360 18.41 -3.21 -38.04
N ASP A 361 17.98 -2.84 -36.83
CA ASP A 361 18.83 -2.84 -35.64
C ASP A 361 18.04 -3.13 -34.35
N PHE A 362 17.27 -4.22 -34.31
CA PHE A 362 16.61 -4.70 -33.09
C PHE A 362 17.26 -6.00 -32.58
N LEU A 363 17.11 -6.26 -31.27
CA LEU A 363 17.67 -7.43 -30.60
C LEU A 363 17.04 -8.73 -31.12
N HIS A 364 17.87 -9.65 -31.62
CA HIS A 364 17.45 -10.96 -32.09
C HIS A 364 18.56 -12.00 -31.96
N LEU A 365 18.22 -13.27 -32.15
CA LEU A 365 19.17 -14.38 -32.16
C LEU A 365 19.58 -14.73 -33.58
N TYR A 366 20.88 -14.93 -33.80
CA TYR A 366 21.41 -15.43 -35.06
C TYR A 366 22.45 -16.52 -34.85
N ARG A 367 22.63 -17.33 -35.90
CA ARG A 367 23.62 -18.39 -35.96
C ARG A 367 24.80 -17.95 -36.80
N GLU A 368 25.98 -18.05 -36.24
CA GLU A 368 27.25 -17.81 -36.92
C GLU A 368 28.00 -19.15 -37.07
N PHE A 369 28.58 -19.37 -38.24
CA PHE A 369 29.47 -20.50 -38.50
C PHE A 369 30.91 -20.05 -38.30
N SER A 370 31.55 -20.52 -37.22
CA SER A 370 32.98 -20.23 -37.00
C SER A 370 33.84 -21.17 -37.84
N SER A 371 34.64 -20.59 -38.73
CA SER A 371 35.62 -21.32 -39.55
C SER A 371 36.96 -21.40 -38.80
N ASN A 372 37.03 -22.24 -37.76
CA ASN A 372 38.31 -22.73 -37.27
C ASN A 372 38.62 -24.07 -37.96
N ASP A 373 39.88 -24.28 -38.35
CA ASP A 373 40.34 -25.24 -39.37
C ASP A 373 39.95 -26.73 -39.18
N HIS A 374 39.28 -27.12 -38.10
CA HIS A 374 38.77 -28.48 -37.90
C HIS A 374 37.31 -28.45 -37.41
N LEU A 375 36.40 -28.71 -38.36
CA LEU A 375 34.92 -28.78 -38.26
C LEU A 375 34.22 -27.43 -38.02
N PRO A 376 33.26 -27.02 -38.89
CA PRO A 376 32.45 -25.83 -38.65
C PRO A 376 31.59 -26.02 -37.39
N GLN A 377 31.81 -25.19 -36.38
CA GLN A 377 31.01 -25.19 -35.16
C GLN A 377 29.92 -24.12 -35.26
N GLU A 378 28.67 -24.54 -35.08
CA GLU A 378 27.52 -23.63 -35.03
C GLU A 378 27.46 -22.92 -33.68
N ILE A 379 27.49 -21.59 -33.70
CA ILE A 379 27.43 -20.77 -32.49
C ILE A 379 26.24 -19.82 -32.60
N ASN A 380 25.37 -19.84 -31.60
CA ASN A 380 24.25 -18.90 -31.51
C ASN A 380 24.70 -17.64 -30.75
N LYS A 381 24.38 -16.47 -31.31
CA LYS A 381 24.75 -15.16 -30.76
C LYS A 381 23.56 -14.20 -30.72
N LEU A 382 23.64 -13.21 -29.83
CA LEU A 382 22.75 -12.05 -29.82
C LEU A 382 23.25 -11.00 -30.82
N SER A 383 22.36 -10.49 -31.67
CA SER A 383 22.62 -9.38 -32.59
C SER A 383 21.88 -8.12 -32.14
N GLY A 384 22.31 -6.95 -32.62
CA GLY A 384 21.77 -5.66 -32.22
C GLY A 384 22.07 -5.32 -30.75
N VAL A 385 23.14 -5.84 -30.17
CA VAL A 385 23.52 -5.50 -28.79
C VAL A 385 24.35 -4.22 -28.75
N ASN A 386 24.19 -3.46 -27.68
CA ASN A 386 25.07 -2.36 -27.31
C ASN A 386 25.10 -2.26 -25.77
N HIS A 387 25.99 -1.44 -25.21
CA HIS A 387 26.11 -1.37 -23.76
C HIS A 387 24.78 -0.97 -23.09
N GLU A 388 24.05 0.01 -23.64
CA GLU A 388 22.76 0.46 -23.12
C GLU A 388 21.71 -0.67 -23.10
N ARG A 389 21.65 -1.48 -24.15
CA ARG A 389 20.74 -2.63 -24.27
C ARG A 389 21.08 -3.72 -23.27
N PHE A 390 22.36 -3.94 -22.94
CA PHE A 390 22.74 -4.86 -21.85
C PHE A 390 22.29 -4.35 -20.47
N ASP A 391 22.28 -3.04 -20.21
CA ASP A 391 21.69 -2.51 -18.97
C ASP A 391 20.17 -2.67 -18.95
N ARG A 392 19.49 -2.36 -20.06
CA ARG A 392 18.05 -2.57 -20.18
C ARG A 392 17.66 -4.04 -20.02
N LEU A 393 18.43 -4.97 -20.61
CA LEU A 393 18.27 -6.41 -20.41
C LEU A 393 18.45 -6.79 -18.94
N ASN A 394 19.49 -6.27 -18.27
CA ASN A 394 19.76 -6.54 -16.86
C ASN A 394 18.53 -6.19 -16.00
N ARG A 395 18.00 -4.98 -16.18
CA ARG A 395 16.84 -4.49 -15.44
C ARG A 395 15.55 -5.23 -15.77
N MET A 396 15.29 -5.48 -17.05
CA MET A 396 14.06 -6.15 -17.48
C MET A 396 14.01 -7.60 -17.00
N ILE A 397 15.11 -8.35 -17.09
CA ILE A 397 15.15 -9.75 -16.62
C ILE A 397 14.95 -9.81 -15.10
N ARG A 398 15.59 -8.90 -14.35
CA ARG A 398 15.42 -8.80 -12.90
C ARG A 398 13.98 -8.47 -12.53
N LEU A 399 13.42 -7.43 -13.14
CA LEU A 399 12.03 -7.02 -12.92
C LEU A 399 11.05 -8.15 -13.27
N TRP A 400 11.33 -8.89 -14.35
CA TRP A 400 10.54 -10.05 -14.72
C TRP A 400 10.48 -11.11 -13.62
N LYS A 401 11.64 -11.46 -13.05
CA LYS A 401 11.71 -12.46 -11.97
C LYS A 401 11.09 -11.95 -10.65
N TRP A 402 11.15 -10.64 -10.36
CA TRP A 402 10.57 -10.07 -9.14
C TRP A 402 9.04 -9.95 -9.19
N VAL A 403 8.50 -9.47 -10.31
CA VAL A 403 7.05 -9.19 -10.46
C VAL A 403 6.25 -10.44 -10.85
N ASN A 404 6.92 -11.44 -11.43
CA ASN A 404 6.33 -12.73 -11.83
C ASN A 404 5.10 -12.58 -12.76
N LEU A 405 5.21 -11.70 -13.75
CA LEU A 405 4.25 -11.54 -14.85
C LEU A 405 4.89 -11.95 -16.19
N PRO A 406 4.11 -12.20 -17.25
CA PRO A 406 4.65 -12.39 -18.59
C PRO A 406 5.47 -11.17 -19.04
N VAL A 407 6.61 -11.39 -19.70
CA VAL A 407 7.56 -10.33 -20.07
C VAL A 407 6.90 -9.24 -20.92
N ASP A 408 6.05 -9.64 -21.87
CA ASP A 408 5.34 -8.72 -22.76
C ASP A 408 4.40 -7.78 -22.00
N LYS A 409 3.84 -8.25 -20.88
CA LYS A 409 2.97 -7.46 -20.00
C LYS A 409 3.77 -6.51 -19.10
N ILE A 410 4.92 -6.93 -18.61
CA ILE A 410 5.81 -6.05 -17.83
C ILE A 410 6.37 -4.95 -18.73
N ASP A 411 6.83 -5.30 -19.94
CA ASP A 411 7.27 -4.35 -20.95
C ASP A 411 6.15 -3.36 -21.29
N LEU A 412 4.92 -3.83 -21.47
CA LEU A 412 3.76 -2.97 -21.70
C LEU A 412 3.52 -1.99 -20.53
N LEU A 413 3.52 -2.46 -19.29
CA LEU A 413 3.30 -1.61 -18.11
C LEU A 413 4.39 -0.53 -18.01
N VAL A 414 5.66 -0.95 -18.04
CA VAL A 414 6.82 -0.07 -17.92
C VAL A 414 6.85 0.96 -19.05
N THR A 415 6.66 0.53 -20.29
CA THR A 415 6.72 1.43 -21.45
C THR A 415 5.51 2.35 -21.54
N SER A 416 4.33 1.91 -21.06
CA SER A 416 3.16 2.78 -20.95
C SER A 416 3.38 3.88 -19.92
N THR A 417 4.00 3.56 -18.77
CA THR A 417 4.44 4.56 -17.79
C THR A 417 5.42 5.56 -18.41
N MET A 418 6.49 5.09 -19.04
CA MET A 418 7.49 5.97 -19.67
C MET A 418 6.91 6.84 -20.77
N ARG A 419 5.97 6.31 -21.58
CA ARG A 419 5.29 7.08 -22.63
C ARG A 419 4.33 8.13 -22.06
N ALA A 420 3.70 7.85 -20.92
CA ALA A 420 2.84 8.82 -20.23
C ALA A 420 3.65 10.01 -19.65
N GLU A 421 4.96 9.87 -19.42
CA GLU A 421 5.83 10.98 -19.03
C GLU A 421 6.14 11.95 -20.19
N GLY A 422 5.87 11.53 -21.43
CA GLY A 422 6.00 12.38 -22.62
C GLY A 422 7.43 12.89 -22.84
N ASP A 423 7.56 14.20 -23.11
CA ASP A 423 8.84 14.83 -23.43
C ASP A 423 9.87 14.76 -22.29
N ALA A 424 9.42 14.50 -21.06
CA ALA A 424 10.26 14.39 -19.88
C ALA A 424 11.10 13.10 -19.86
N ASN A 425 10.67 12.04 -20.59
CA ASN A 425 11.37 10.76 -20.66
C ASN A 425 11.46 10.19 -22.09
N LYS A 426 11.97 11.00 -23.03
CA LYS A 426 12.20 10.57 -24.42
C LYS A 426 13.11 9.35 -24.55
N GLN A 427 13.98 9.14 -23.57
CA GLN A 427 14.94 8.04 -23.56
C GLN A 427 14.35 6.72 -23.03
N LEU A 428 13.08 6.67 -22.61
CA LEU A 428 12.45 5.48 -22.02
C LEU A 428 13.30 4.87 -20.89
N GLN A 429 13.66 5.70 -19.91
CA GLN A 429 14.43 5.30 -18.72
C GLN A 429 13.49 4.93 -17.57
N MET A 430 13.83 3.89 -16.80
CA MET A 430 13.10 3.58 -15.58
C MET A 430 13.42 4.63 -14.51
N ASN A 431 12.43 4.99 -13.71
CA ASN A 431 12.55 6.02 -12.69
C ASN A 431 11.52 5.80 -11.56
N ASP A 432 11.39 6.78 -10.66
CA ASP A 432 10.43 6.73 -9.55
C ASP A 432 8.99 6.49 -10.00
N ASN A 433 8.58 6.99 -11.17
CA ASN A 433 7.24 6.74 -11.69
C ASN A 433 7.05 5.27 -12.10
N THR A 434 8.10 4.57 -12.52
CA THR A 434 8.07 3.11 -12.69
C THR A 434 7.81 2.42 -11.35
N LEU A 435 8.49 2.83 -10.28
CA LEU A 435 8.27 2.27 -8.93
C LEU A 435 6.86 2.60 -8.39
N ARG A 436 6.40 3.84 -8.59
CA ARG A 436 5.04 4.29 -8.25
C ARG A 436 3.99 3.44 -8.95
N MET A 437 4.16 3.25 -10.25
CA MET A 437 3.26 2.42 -11.05
C MET A 437 3.22 0.98 -10.51
N LEU A 438 4.36 0.37 -10.22
CA LEU A 438 4.42 -1.00 -9.68
C LEU A 438 3.68 -1.13 -8.35
N GLY A 439 3.84 -0.16 -7.44
CA GLY A 439 3.12 -0.17 -6.15
C GLY A 439 1.60 -0.08 -6.29
N ILE A 440 1.10 0.82 -7.15
CA ILE A 440 -0.34 0.96 -7.40
C ILE A 440 -0.87 -0.26 -8.14
N PHE A 441 -0.14 -0.76 -9.14
CA PHE A 441 -0.51 -1.95 -9.88
C PHE A 441 -0.62 -3.16 -8.96
N HIS A 442 0.36 -3.40 -8.07
CA HIS A 442 0.29 -4.50 -7.11
C HIS A 442 -0.91 -4.36 -6.16
N HIS A 443 -1.17 -3.15 -5.65
CA HIS A 443 -2.35 -2.87 -4.82
C HIS A 443 -3.65 -3.18 -5.57
N TRP A 444 -3.82 -2.66 -6.79
CA TRP A 444 -5.04 -2.82 -7.57
C TRP A 444 -5.20 -4.24 -8.14
N SER A 445 -4.10 -4.93 -8.41
CA SER A 445 -4.14 -6.33 -8.85
C SER A 445 -4.58 -7.25 -7.72
N LYS A 446 -4.10 -7.01 -6.49
CA LYS A 446 -4.54 -7.79 -5.32
C LYS A 446 -5.97 -7.43 -4.88
N LYS A 447 -6.34 -6.15 -4.86
CA LYS A 447 -7.64 -5.66 -4.35
C LYS A 447 -8.79 -5.77 -5.36
N TYR A 448 -8.56 -5.42 -6.64
CA TYR A 448 -9.59 -5.36 -7.68
C TYR A 448 -9.39 -6.36 -8.82
N HIS A 449 -8.33 -7.19 -8.77
CA HIS A 449 -7.99 -8.16 -9.82
C HIS A 449 -7.82 -7.55 -11.22
N ILE A 450 -7.28 -6.33 -11.28
CA ILE A 450 -7.01 -5.66 -12.56
C ILE A 450 -5.95 -6.41 -13.37
N SER A 451 -6.16 -6.52 -14.69
CA SER A 451 -5.16 -7.09 -15.59
C SER A 451 -4.05 -6.07 -15.93
N PRO A 452 -2.85 -6.53 -16.31
CA PRO A 452 -1.80 -5.63 -16.79
C PRO A 452 -2.22 -4.79 -18.00
N ASP A 453 -3.01 -5.36 -18.90
CA ASP A 453 -3.50 -4.67 -20.10
C ASP A 453 -4.51 -3.57 -19.76
N ASP A 454 -5.41 -3.83 -18.81
CA ASP A 454 -6.34 -2.83 -18.27
C ASP A 454 -5.57 -1.67 -17.62
N PHE A 455 -4.62 -1.99 -16.74
CA PHE A 455 -3.85 -0.98 -16.04
C PHE A 455 -3.02 -0.12 -17.00
N ALA A 456 -2.38 -0.73 -18.00
CA ALA A 456 -1.66 -0.03 -19.06
C ALA A 456 -2.59 0.92 -19.87
N ALA A 457 -3.83 0.49 -20.12
CA ALA A 457 -4.83 1.32 -20.80
C ALA A 457 -5.30 2.51 -19.95
N LEU A 458 -5.36 2.33 -18.61
CA LEU A 458 -5.66 3.41 -17.65
C LEU A 458 -4.58 4.50 -17.64
N ILE A 459 -3.31 4.13 -17.66
CA ILE A 459 -2.20 5.09 -17.57
C ILE A 459 -1.81 5.73 -18.91
N TYR A 460 -2.06 5.05 -20.04
CA TYR A 460 -1.64 5.54 -21.36
C TYR A 460 -2.65 5.23 -22.48
N GLN A 461 -2.68 4.01 -23.02
CA GLN A 461 -3.55 3.64 -24.14
C GLN A 461 -3.78 2.12 -24.24
N ILE A 462 -4.90 1.72 -24.87
CA ILE A 462 -5.19 0.31 -25.17
C ILE A 462 -4.15 -0.22 -26.16
N THR A 463 -3.59 -1.41 -25.87
CA THR A 463 -2.66 -2.06 -26.79
C THR A 463 -3.38 -2.72 -27.97
N PRO A 464 -3.02 -2.41 -29.24
CA PRO A 464 -3.49 -3.12 -30.42
C PRO A 464 -2.62 -4.33 -30.77
N PHE A 465 -1.62 -4.65 -29.95
CA PHE A 465 -0.65 -5.70 -30.18
C PHE A 465 -0.89 -6.92 -29.28
N SER A 466 -0.34 -8.06 -29.70
CA SER A 466 -0.26 -9.32 -28.93
C SER A 466 0.98 -10.11 -29.33
N THR A 467 1.32 -11.12 -28.53
CA THR A 467 2.38 -12.10 -28.83
C THR A 467 1.78 -13.46 -29.19
N GLY A 468 2.45 -14.23 -30.05
CA GLY A 468 2.11 -15.62 -30.29
C GLY A 468 0.78 -15.81 -31.02
N THR A 469 -0.08 -16.66 -30.46
CA THR A 469 -1.43 -16.95 -30.97
C THR A 469 -2.53 -16.20 -30.23
N ALA A 470 -2.17 -15.34 -29.27
CA ALA A 470 -3.14 -14.55 -28.52
C ALA A 470 -3.86 -13.53 -29.42
N ILE A 471 -5.08 -13.16 -29.02
CA ILE A 471 -5.86 -12.11 -29.66
C ILE A 471 -5.42 -10.77 -29.06
N PRO A 472 -5.14 -9.72 -29.87
CA PRO A 472 -4.83 -8.38 -29.35
C PRO A 472 -5.89 -7.85 -28.38
N PHE A 473 -5.46 -7.12 -27.34
CA PHE A 473 -6.36 -6.63 -26.29
C PHE A 473 -7.49 -5.74 -26.84
N PHE A 474 -7.19 -4.87 -27.81
CA PHE A 474 -8.21 -4.10 -28.55
C PHE A 474 -9.31 -5.00 -29.14
N ASP A 475 -8.94 -6.11 -29.79
CA ASP A 475 -9.90 -7.02 -30.40
C ASP A 475 -10.67 -7.84 -29.37
N GLN A 476 -10.07 -8.15 -28.21
CA GLN A 476 -10.76 -8.83 -27.10
C GLN A 476 -11.92 -7.97 -26.57
N ILE A 477 -11.73 -6.65 -26.48
CA ILE A 477 -12.74 -5.72 -25.98
C ILE A 477 -13.82 -5.45 -27.04
N PHE A 478 -13.42 -5.04 -28.25
CA PHE A 478 -14.34 -4.47 -29.23
C PHE A 478 -14.79 -5.44 -30.32
N ASN A 479 -14.03 -6.50 -30.59
CA ASN A 479 -14.19 -7.36 -31.77
C ASN A 479 -14.42 -8.84 -31.43
N SER A 480 -14.98 -9.13 -30.25
CA SER A 480 -15.39 -10.50 -29.93
C SER A 480 -16.55 -10.95 -30.85
N SER A 481 -16.52 -12.21 -31.27
CA SER A 481 -17.42 -12.77 -32.30
C SER A 481 -18.91 -12.74 -31.94
N SER A 482 -19.25 -12.49 -30.68
CA SER A 482 -20.62 -12.35 -30.19
C SER A 482 -21.22 -10.95 -30.35
N LEU A 483 -20.42 -9.93 -30.68
CA LEU A 483 -20.87 -8.54 -30.66
C LEU A 483 -21.46 -8.07 -31.99
N PHE A 484 -20.78 -8.28 -33.13
CA PHE A 484 -21.22 -7.83 -34.46
C PHE A 484 -20.65 -8.68 -35.60
N ASP A 485 -21.37 -8.73 -36.72
CA ASP A 485 -20.91 -9.35 -37.97
C ASP A 485 -19.72 -8.60 -38.62
N THR A 486 -19.55 -7.32 -38.31
CA THR A 486 -18.44 -6.50 -38.80
C THR A 486 -17.63 -5.90 -37.65
N PRO A 487 -16.29 -6.02 -37.65
CA PRO A 487 -15.47 -5.49 -36.56
C PRO A 487 -15.49 -3.95 -36.51
N LEU A 488 -15.17 -3.39 -35.34
CA LEU A 488 -14.76 -2.00 -35.16
C LEU A 488 -13.33 -1.85 -35.67
N VAL A 489 -13.14 -0.95 -36.65
CA VAL A 489 -11.86 -0.69 -37.29
C VAL A 489 -11.40 0.72 -36.95
N ILE A 490 -10.16 0.87 -36.50
CA ILE A 490 -9.49 2.16 -36.28
C ILE A 490 -8.97 2.66 -37.65
N ASP A 491 -9.68 3.63 -38.21
CA ASP A 491 -9.43 4.20 -39.55
C ASP A 491 -9.25 5.73 -39.54
N ASP A 492 -9.21 6.34 -38.36
CA ASP A 492 -9.12 7.80 -38.11
C ASP A 492 -10.23 8.63 -38.77
N ARG A 493 -11.32 8.01 -39.23
CA ARG A 493 -12.44 8.74 -39.81
C ARG A 493 -13.26 9.44 -38.73
N GLU A 494 -13.79 10.61 -39.07
CA GLU A 494 -14.69 11.34 -38.19
C GLU A 494 -16.04 10.60 -38.07
N PHE A 495 -16.41 10.25 -36.84
CA PHE A 495 -17.64 9.52 -36.53
C PHE A 495 -18.61 10.30 -35.62
N TYR A 496 -18.13 11.34 -34.95
CA TYR A 496 -18.97 12.18 -34.07
C TYR A 496 -18.56 13.65 -34.15
N SER A 497 -19.52 14.52 -34.42
CA SER A 497 -19.43 15.98 -34.33
C SER A 497 -20.83 16.59 -34.14
N GLU A 498 -20.91 17.91 -34.01
CA GLU A 498 -22.20 18.62 -33.85
C GLU A 498 -23.18 18.38 -35.02
N THR A 499 -22.66 18.07 -36.21
CA THR A 499 -23.46 17.91 -37.45
C THR A 499 -23.50 16.47 -37.97
N LYS A 500 -22.67 15.56 -37.43
CA LYS A 500 -22.52 14.18 -37.93
C LYS A 500 -22.44 13.19 -36.78
N GLN A 501 -23.27 12.15 -36.82
CA GLN A 501 -23.19 11.00 -35.92
C GLN A 501 -23.25 9.71 -36.75
N ASP A 502 -22.24 8.84 -36.59
CA ASP A 502 -22.22 7.52 -37.21
C ASP A 502 -22.70 6.47 -36.20
N ASP A 503 -24.00 6.17 -36.26
CA ASP A 503 -24.68 5.25 -35.33
C ASP A 503 -24.07 3.84 -35.31
N LYS A 504 -23.44 3.41 -36.41
CA LYS A 504 -22.81 2.08 -36.47
C LYS A 504 -21.55 2.03 -35.62
N ILE A 505 -20.69 3.04 -35.74
CA ILE A 505 -19.46 3.12 -34.94
C ILE A 505 -19.81 3.34 -33.46
N ILE A 506 -20.78 4.21 -33.18
CA ILE A 506 -21.26 4.48 -31.83
C ILE A 506 -21.82 3.21 -31.18
N SER A 507 -22.66 2.45 -31.89
CA SER A 507 -23.22 1.19 -31.38
C SER A 507 -22.13 0.16 -31.07
N LYS A 508 -21.10 0.07 -31.93
CA LYS A 508 -19.95 -0.83 -31.71
C LYS A 508 -19.12 -0.43 -30.49
N LEU A 509 -18.86 0.87 -30.32
CA LEU A 509 -18.17 1.39 -29.14
C LEU A 509 -18.97 1.13 -27.87
N CYS A 510 -20.28 1.40 -27.90
CA CYS A 510 -21.17 1.16 -26.77
C CYS A 510 -21.17 -0.32 -26.35
N ALA A 511 -21.27 -1.24 -27.30
CA ALA A 511 -21.27 -2.66 -27.02
C ALA A 511 -19.92 -3.18 -26.50
N GLY A 512 -18.79 -2.74 -27.08
CA GLY A 512 -17.45 -3.10 -26.58
C GLY A 512 -17.17 -2.54 -25.18
N LEU A 513 -17.59 -1.30 -24.93
CA LEU A 513 -17.49 -0.67 -23.60
C LEU A 513 -18.55 -1.17 -22.62
N LYS A 514 -19.58 -1.89 -23.08
CA LYS A 514 -20.75 -2.30 -22.29
C LYS A 514 -21.47 -1.12 -21.63
N ILE A 515 -21.75 -0.10 -22.42
CA ILE A 515 -22.49 1.11 -22.01
C ILE A 515 -23.70 1.35 -22.91
N GLU A 516 -24.65 2.16 -22.45
CA GLU A 516 -25.80 2.55 -23.25
C GLU A 516 -25.52 3.80 -24.11
N ALA A 517 -26.33 4.04 -25.13
CA ALA A 517 -26.21 5.22 -25.99
C ALA A 517 -26.36 6.55 -25.20
N LYS A 518 -27.12 6.55 -24.10
CA LYS A 518 -27.26 7.71 -23.20
C LYS A 518 -25.94 8.06 -22.51
N ASP A 519 -25.16 7.04 -22.14
CA ASP A 519 -23.86 7.23 -21.48
C ASP A 519 -22.85 7.76 -22.50
N PHE A 520 -22.87 7.23 -23.72
CA PHE A 520 -22.05 7.77 -24.80
C PHE A 520 -22.37 9.24 -25.09
N ALA A 521 -23.65 9.62 -25.14
CA ALA A 521 -24.06 11.00 -25.38
C ALA A 521 -23.55 11.98 -24.29
N LEU A 522 -23.40 11.50 -23.05
CA LEU A 522 -22.78 12.27 -21.96
C LEU A 522 -21.25 12.35 -22.11
N LEU A 523 -20.60 11.24 -22.45
CA LEU A 523 -19.13 11.14 -22.49
C LEU A 523 -18.52 11.79 -23.73
N ALA A 524 -19.18 11.74 -24.88
CA ALA A 524 -18.61 12.22 -26.14
C ALA A 524 -18.23 13.71 -26.15
N PRO A 525 -19.08 14.64 -25.66
CA PRO A 525 -18.70 16.05 -25.50
C PRO A 525 -17.49 16.24 -24.57
N LEU A 526 -17.42 15.48 -23.47
CA LEU A 526 -16.34 15.57 -22.48
C LEU A 526 -15.01 15.11 -23.07
N VAL A 527 -14.99 14.02 -23.83
CA VAL A 527 -13.80 13.52 -24.52
C VAL A 527 -13.37 14.50 -25.62
N ALA A 528 -14.31 15.08 -26.37
CA ALA A 528 -14.02 16.07 -27.39
C ALA A 528 -13.35 17.33 -26.79
N GLU A 529 -13.93 17.89 -25.72
CA GLU A 529 -13.36 19.03 -25.01
C GLU A 529 -11.97 18.72 -24.43
N SER A 530 -11.80 17.54 -23.84
CA SER A 530 -10.54 17.12 -23.21
C SER A 530 -9.41 16.90 -24.21
N MET A 531 -9.75 16.50 -25.44
CA MET A 531 -8.79 16.37 -26.55
C MET A 531 -8.54 17.69 -27.27
N GLY A 532 -9.25 18.77 -26.91
CA GLY A 532 -9.17 20.07 -27.60
C GLY A 532 -9.71 20.04 -29.03
N LYS A 533 -10.62 19.12 -29.34
CA LYS A 533 -11.20 18.93 -30.69
C LYS A 533 -12.71 19.17 -30.65
N LYS A 534 -13.27 19.66 -31.77
CA LYS A 534 -14.73 19.78 -31.95
C LYS A 534 -15.37 18.51 -32.51
N SER A 535 -14.58 17.66 -33.14
CA SER A 535 -15.01 16.38 -33.70
C SER A 535 -14.13 15.23 -33.21
N LEU A 536 -14.71 14.04 -33.12
CA LEU A 536 -14.04 12.81 -32.72
C LEU A 536 -13.79 11.93 -33.94
N THR A 537 -12.53 11.53 -34.07
CA THR A 537 -12.05 10.57 -35.05
C THR A 537 -11.96 9.18 -34.45
N CYS A 538 -12.16 8.13 -35.24
CA CYS A 538 -11.99 6.74 -34.81
C CYS A 538 -10.50 6.41 -34.70
N SER A 539 -9.82 7.06 -33.76
CA SER A 539 -8.40 6.92 -33.45
C SER A 539 -8.20 6.18 -32.13
N LEU A 540 -7.05 5.51 -31.99
CA LEU A 540 -6.73 4.74 -30.79
C LEU A 540 -6.76 5.59 -29.50
N SER A 541 -6.32 6.86 -29.59
CA SER A 541 -6.33 7.80 -28.48
C SER A 541 -7.74 8.13 -27.98
N VAL A 542 -8.70 8.33 -28.89
CA VAL A 542 -10.10 8.62 -28.56
C VAL A 542 -10.77 7.41 -27.95
N ILE A 543 -10.59 6.23 -28.56
CA ILE A 543 -11.16 4.98 -28.02
C ILE A 543 -10.59 4.67 -26.63
N SER A 544 -9.28 4.88 -26.45
CA SER A 544 -8.65 4.69 -25.14
C SER A 544 -9.18 5.67 -24.09
N ALA A 545 -9.53 6.90 -24.46
CA ALA A 545 -10.14 7.86 -23.53
C ALA A 545 -11.53 7.43 -23.05
N PHE A 546 -12.39 6.95 -23.96
CA PHE A 546 -13.67 6.37 -23.55
C PHE A 546 -13.48 5.16 -22.65
N TYR A 547 -12.53 4.29 -23.01
CA TYR A 547 -12.20 3.11 -22.20
C TYR A 547 -11.76 3.48 -20.79
N ARG A 548 -10.87 4.48 -20.65
CA ARG A 548 -10.37 4.92 -19.35
C ARG A 548 -11.48 5.35 -18.40
N ILE A 549 -12.33 6.29 -18.82
CA ILE A 549 -13.39 6.81 -17.93
C ILE A 549 -14.33 5.68 -17.52
N VAL A 550 -14.75 4.85 -18.48
CA VAL A 550 -15.71 3.76 -18.25
C VAL A 550 -15.10 2.69 -17.35
N GLN A 551 -13.87 2.25 -17.65
CA GLN A 551 -13.22 1.17 -16.93
C GLN A 551 -12.77 1.59 -15.54
N LEU A 552 -12.24 2.81 -15.37
CA LEU A 552 -11.88 3.36 -14.06
C LEU A 552 -13.11 3.43 -13.13
N SER A 553 -14.24 3.92 -13.65
CA SER A 553 -15.50 3.97 -12.89
C SER A 553 -15.97 2.56 -12.50
N ARG A 554 -15.93 1.62 -13.44
CA ARG A 554 -16.39 0.24 -13.23
C ARG A 554 -15.54 -0.52 -12.21
N ILE A 555 -14.21 -0.39 -12.25
CA ILE A 555 -13.31 -1.06 -11.31
C ILE A 555 -13.64 -0.65 -9.86
N LEU A 556 -14.00 0.62 -9.65
CA LEU A 556 -14.39 1.16 -8.36
C LEU A 556 -15.88 0.95 -8.01
N GLY A 557 -16.61 0.18 -8.83
CA GLY A 557 -18.02 -0.14 -8.60
C GLY A 557 -19.01 0.99 -8.91
N LEU A 558 -18.60 2.00 -9.69
CA LEU A 558 -19.44 3.13 -10.09
C LEU A 558 -19.98 2.98 -11.52
N THR A 559 -21.10 3.62 -11.81
CA THR A 559 -21.54 3.85 -13.20
C THR A 559 -20.65 4.92 -13.87
N PRO A 560 -20.55 4.95 -15.21
CA PRO A 560 -19.76 5.97 -15.91
C PRO A 560 -20.20 7.41 -15.59
N GLN A 561 -21.50 7.61 -15.36
CA GLN A 561 -22.06 8.92 -14.99
C GLN A 561 -21.60 9.34 -13.60
N GLU A 562 -21.70 8.45 -12.62
CA GLU A 562 -21.21 8.69 -11.27
C GLU A 562 -19.70 8.93 -11.23
N GLY A 563 -18.93 8.20 -12.04
CA GLY A 563 -17.49 8.40 -12.15
C GLY A 563 -17.12 9.80 -12.64
N VAL A 564 -17.80 10.30 -13.69
CA VAL A 564 -17.61 11.68 -14.18
C VAL A 564 -17.95 12.69 -13.08
N VAL A 565 -19.11 12.53 -12.42
CA VAL A 565 -19.53 13.44 -11.34
C VAL A 565 -18.49 13.45 -10.23
N LEU A 566 -18.02 12.28 -9.79
CA LEU A 566 -17.04 12.18 -8.71
C LEU A 566 -15.70 12.83 -9.08
N LEU A 567 -15.20 12.61 -10.29
CA LEU A 567 -13.97 13.25 -10.78
C LEU A 567 -14.10 14.78 -10.81
N THR A 568 -15.26 15.29 -11.23
CA THR A 568 -15.56 16.73 -11.21
C THR A 568 -15.62 17.28 -9.78
N LEU A 569 -16.19 16.55 -8.83
CA LEU A 569 -16.27 16.97 -7.43
C LEU A 569 -14.90 17.03 -6.72
N ILE A 570 -14.00 16.10 -7.04
CA ILE A 570 -12.69 15.96 -6.38
C ILE A 570 -11.66 16.95 -6.94
N GLY A 571 -11.55 17.06 -8.27
CA GLY A 571 -10.48 17.83 -8.91
C GLY A 571 -10.93 18.74 -10.05
N GLY A 572 -12.24 18.86 -10.27
CA GLY A 572 -12.83 19.69 -11.31
C GLY A 572 -12.40 19.30 -12.73
N ASN A 573 -12.49 20.27 -13.64
CA ASN A 573 -12.24 20.03 -15.06
C ASN A 573 -10.79 19.63 -15.36
N LYS A 574 -9.81 19.98 -14.51
CA LYS A 574 -8.40 19.61 -14.74
C LYS A 574 -8.20 18.10 -14.68
N VAL A 575 -8.78 17.46 -13.66
CA VAL A 575 -8.71 16.02 -13.45
C VAL A 575 -9.54 15.27 -14.48
N LEU A 576 -10.75 15.76 -14.78
CA LEU A 576 -11.59 15.18 -15.81
C LEU A 576 -10.89 15.18 -17.18
N LYS A 577 -10.19 16.27 -17.53
CA LYS A 577 -9.44 16.38 -18.80
C LYS A 577 -8.31 15.37 -18.93
N GLN A 578 -7.69 14.92 -17.83
CA GLN A 578 -6.66 13.89 -17.91
C GLN A 578 -7.25 12.49 -18.17
N VAL A 579 -8.32 12.14 -17.45
CA VAL A 579 -8.96 10.81 -17.60
C VAL A 579 -9.64 10.70 -18.98
N ALA A 580 -10.36 11.76 -19.38
CA ALA A 580 -11.10 11.83 -20.64
C ALA A 580 -10.27 12.30 -21.85
N GLY A 581 -9.04 12.76 -21.62
CA GLY A 581 -8.10 13.23 -22.64
C GLY A 581 -6.91 12.30 -22.76
N ILE A 582 -5.71 12.82 -23.00
CA ILE A 582 -4.46 12.06 -22.99
C ILE A 582 -3.84 12.17 -21.58
N PRO A 583 -3.70 11.06 -20.85
CA PRO A 583 -3.12 11.09 -19.50
C PRO A 583 -1.62 11.41 -19.57
N TYR A 584 -1.09 11.98 -18.49
CA TYR A 584 0.33 12.21 -18.33
C TYR A 584 0.82 11.87 -16.92
N LEU A 585 2.12 11.64 -16.79
CA LEU A 585 2.83 11.46 -15.52
C LEU A 585 3.81 12.61 -15.31
N SER A 586 3.74 13.22 -14.14
CA SER A 586 4.61 14.32 -13.75
C SER A 586 5.91 13.78 -13.15
N GLN A 587 7.03 14.49 -13.36
CA GLN A 587 8.30 14.12 -12.73
C GLN A 587 8.25 14.29 -11.21
N SER A 588 8.98 13.45 -10.48
CA SER A 588 9.17 13.56 -9.03
C SER A 588 9.77 14.92 -8.64
N GLY A 589 9.24 15.55 -7.58
CA GLY A 589 9.78 16.79 -7.02
C GLY A 589 8.79 17.60 -6.19
N ASN A 590 9.28 18.64 -5.51
CA ASN A 590 8.52 19.45 -4.54
C ASN A 590 7.33 20.24 -5.11
N ASN A 591 7.15 20.29 -6.45
CA ASN A 591 6.03 20.96 -7.13
C ASN A 591 5.40 20.04 -8.19
N ARG A 592 5.25 18.76 -7.86
CA ARG A 592 4.66 17.77 -8.77
C ARG A 592 3.18 18.09 -9.03
N GLN A 593 2.80 18.21 -10.30
CA GLN A 593 1.42 18.38 -10.71
C GLN A 593 0.64 17.08 -10.54
N THR A 594 -0.67 17.18 -10.29
CA THR A 594 -1.59 16.04 -10.27
C THR A 594 -1.45 15.22 -11.55
N ASP A 595 -1.20 13.93 -11.39
CA ASP A 595 -1.10 12.98 -12.50
C ASP A 595 -2.18 11.90 -12.44
N ILE A 596 -2.22 11.05 -13.48
CA ILE A 596 -3.23 9.99 -13.58
C ILE A 596 -3.18 8.99 -12.41
N LEU A 597 -1.99 8.70 -11.86
CA LEU A 597 -1.84 7.78 -10.74
C LEU A 597 -2.41 8.37 -9.44
N ASP A 598 -2.25 9.66 -9.22
CA ASP A 598 -2.87 10.37 -8.10
C ASP A 598 -4.38 10.39 -8.22
N ILE A 599 -4.90 10.63 -9.43
CA ILE A 599 -6.33 10.64 -9.70
C ILE A 599 -6.93 9.27 -9.40
N MET A 600 -6.28 8.18 -9.83
CA MET A 600 -6.73 6.81 -9.57
C MET A 600 -6.88 6.55 -8.07
N ILE A 601 -5.88 6.88 -7.27
CA ILE A 601 -5.92 6.68 -5.82
C ILE A 601 -6.89 7.65 -5.13
N ALA A 602 -6.92 8.93 -5.50
CA ALA A 602 -7.84 9.89 -4.90
C ALA A 602 -9.30 9.49 -5.17
N MET A 603 -9.59 8.98 -6.37
CA MET A 603 -10.89 8.43 -6.72
C MET A 603 -11.18 7.16 -5.91
N GLU A 604 -10.22 6.24 -5.77
CA GLU A 604 -10.34 5.06 -4.89
C GLU A 604 -10.71 5.47 -3.46
N GLN A 605 -9.95 6.40 -2.85
CA GLN A 605 -10.18 6.87 -1.49
C GLN A 605 -11.56 7.51 -1.32
N ALA A 606 -12.00 8.32 -2.29
CA ALA A 606 -13.31 8.94 -2.23
C ALA A 606 -14.43 7.90 -2.36
N THR A 607 -14.28 6.90 -3.23
CA THR A 607 -15.27 5.81 -3.36
C THR A 607 -15.35 4.96 -2.10
N GLU A 608 -14.22 4.67 -1.47
CA GLU A 608 -14.18 3.91 -0.23
C GLU A 608 -14.80 4.71 0.93
N TRP A 609 -14.51 6.01 1.03
CA TRP A 609 -15.16 6.89 2.00
C TRP A 609 -16.68 6.96 1.80
N LEU A 610 -17.16 7.07 0.55
CA LEU A 610 -18.59 7.04 0.23
C LEU A 610 -19.23 5.71 0.65
N ARG A 611 -18.55 4.58 0.36
CA ARG A 611 -19.00 3.23 0.71
C ARG A 611 -19.13 3.04 2.22
N ILE A 612 -18.12 3.44 3.00
CA ILE A 612 -18.11 3.37 4.46
C ILE A 612 -19.27 4.20 5.05
N ASN A 613 -19.52 5.38 4.49
CA ASN A 613 -20.58 6.29 4.94
C ASN A 613 -21.97 5.96 4.38
N LYS A 614 -22.10 4.94 3.52
CA LYS A 614 -23.34 4.56 2.81
C LYS A 614 -23.94 5.73 2.02
N LEU A 615 -23.07 6.53 1.39
CA LEU A 615 -23.46 7.67 0.57
C LEU A 615 -23.39 7.30 -0.91
N SER A 616 -24.37 7.76 -1.68
CA SER A 616 -24.29 7.72 -3.15
C SER A 616 -23.56 8.95 -3.68
N VAL A 617 -22.96 8.85 -4.88
CA VAL A 617 -22.33 9.99 -5.55
C VAL A 617 -23.35 11.11 -5.82
N GLY A 618 -24.59 10.75 -6.17
CA GLY A 618 -25.68 11.72 -6.36
C GLY A 618 -26.03 12.47 -5.08
N THR A 619 -26.04 11.79 -3.92
CA THR A 619 -26.24 12.44 -2.62
C THR A 619 -25.11 13.43 -2.31
N LEU A 620 -23.85 13.04 -2.56
CA LEU A 620 -22.71 13.93 -2.38
C LEU A 620 -22.80 15.15 -3.30
N GLN A 621 -23.18 14.95 -4.56
CA GLN A 621 -23.40 16.03 -5.52
C GLN A 621 -24.47 17.00 -5.01
N LEU A 622 -25.59 16.49 -4.50
CA LEU A 622 -26.66 17.33 -3.93
C LEU A 622 -26.18 18.16 -2.75
N PHE A 623 -25.30 17.62 -1.89
CA PHE A 623 -24.73 18.38 -0.77
C PHE A 623 -23.82 19.52 -1.23
N LEU A 624 -23.08 19.31 -2.32
CA LEU A 624 -22.08 20.27 -2.81
C LEU A 624 -22.60 21.26 -3.85
N LEU A 625 -23.73 20.96 -4.51
CA LEU A 625 -24.30 21.81 -5.55
C LEU A 625 -24.93 23.08 -4.93
N PRO A 626 -24.37 24.28 -5.15
CA PRO A 626 -24.93 25.50 -4.59
C PRO A 626 -26.22 25.89 -5.32
N ALA A 627 -27.17 26.44 -4.57
CA ALA A 627 -28.50 26.82 -5.07
C ALA A 627 -28.46 27.75 -6.31
N ASN A 628 -27.46 28.63 -6.38
CA ASN A 628 -27.33 29.64 -7.44
C ASN A 628 -27.01 29.06 -8.84
N GLN A 629 -26.68 27.77 -8.92
CA GLN A 629 -26.37 27.08 -10.19
C GLN A 629 -27.56 26.29 -10.73
N VAL A 630 -28.68 26.25 -10.00
CA VAL A 630 -29.86 25.46 -10.37
C VAL A 630 -31.03 26.39 -10.61
N VAL A 631 -31.61 26.34 -11.80
CA VAL A 631 -32.90 26.98 -12.07
C VAL A 631 -33.98 26.08 -11.47
N MET A 632 -34.68 26.59 -10.45
CA MET A 632 -35.68 25.83 -9.74
C MET A 632 -37.08 26.26 -10.18
N THR A 633 -38.00 25.31 -10.21
CA THR A 633 -39.43 25.57 -10.41
C THR A 633 -40.17 25.30 -9.13
N GLY A 634 -41.10 26.20 -8.77
CA GLY A 634 -41.94 25.98 -7.60
C GLY A 634 -42.79 24.72 -7.71
N ASN A 635 -43.23 24.18 -6.57
CA ASN A 635 -44.15 23.05 -6.53
C ASN A 635 -45.38 23.35 -5.65
N ALA A 636 -46.44 22.54 -5.79
CA ALA A 636 -47.67 22.71 -5.03
C ALA A 636 -47.49 22.58 -3.50
N ALA A 637 -46.51 21.80 -3.05
CA ALA A 637 -46.21 21.64 -1.63
C ALA A 637 -45.62 22.93 -1.03
N GLN A 638 -44.75 23.64 -1.78
CA GLN A 638 -44.21 24.94 -1.38
C GLN A 638 -45.31 26.00 -1.33
N VAL A 639 -46.25 26.01 -2.28
CA VAL A 639 -47.42 26.92 -2.25
C VAL A 639 -48.26 26.66 -0.99
N ALA A 640 -48.55 25.40 -0.68
CA ALA A 640 -49.28 25.03 0.53
C ALA A 640 -48.54 25.47 1.81
N PHE A 641 -47.22 25.29 1.85
CA PHE A 641 -46.38 25.72 2.96
C PHE A 641 -46.36 27.25 3.13
N ILE A 642 -46.19 28.03 2.05
CA ILE A 642 -46.25 29.50 2.08
C ILE A 642 -47.60 29.98 2.61
N ASN A 643 -48.70 29.35 2.17
CA ASN A 643 -50.03 29.67 2.67
C ASN A 643 -50.18 29.37 4.17
N GLN A 644 -49.64 28.26 4.65
CA GLN A 644 -49.62 27.94 6.09
C GLN A 644 -48.85 28.98 6.90
N VAL A 645 -47.66 29.38 6.43
CA VAL A 645 -46.86 30.44 7.08
C VAL A 645 -47.62 31.77 7.05
N GLY A 646 -48.27 32.12 5.94
CA GLY A 646 -49.05 33.33 5.77
C GLY A 646 -50.24 33.48 6.73
N LEU A 647 -50.82 32.38 7.23
CA LEU A 647 -51.88 32.41 8.24
C LEU A 647 -51.42 33.02 9.57
N HIS A 648 -50.11 32.99 9.85
CA HIS A 648 -49.51 33.57 11.05
C HIS A 648 -49.12 35.05 10.89
N ARG A 649 -49.48 35.69 9.78
CA ARG A 649 -49.17 37.12 9.55
C ARG A 649 -49.69 38.04 10.65
N ASN A 650 -50.89 37.76 11.17
CA ASN A 650 -51.58 38.63 12.13
C ASN A 650 -51.25 38.29 13.59
N SER A 651 -50.55 37.17 13.85
CA SER A 651 -50.02 36.89 15.18
C SER A 651 -48.71 37.65 15.35
N GLU A 652 -48.69 38.62 16.26
CA GLU A 652 -47.45 39.22 16.81
C GLU A 652 -46.72 40.22 15.87
N ILE A 653 -47.48 41.15 15.29
CA ILE A 653 -46.97 42.33 14.56
C ILE A 653 -46.60 43.44 15.56
N LEU A 654 -45.44 44.07 15.38
CA LEU A 654 -45.11 45.30 16.10
C LEU A 654 -45.96 46.45 15.52
N THR A 655 -46.91 46.97 16.29
CA THR A 655 -47.79 48.09 15.90
C THR A 655 -47.55 49.32 16.77
N LEU A 656 -48.02 50.50 16.36
CA LEU A 656 -47.97 51.69 17.22
C LEU A 656 -48.69 51.50 18.56
N GLU A 657 -49.70 50.62 18.59
CA GLU A 657 -50.44 50.26 19.81
C GLU A 657 -49.65 49.30 20.71
N SER A 658 -48.77 48.47 20.16
CA SER A 658 -47.87 47.62 20.97
C SER A 658 -46.92 48.45 21.84
N LEU A 659 -46.56 49.67 21.41
CA LEU A 659 -45.68 50.60 22.12
C LEU A 659 -46.45 51.64 22.98
N SER A 660 -47.78 51.57 23.06
CA SER A 660 -48.56 52.37 24.01
C SER A 660 -48.64 51.66 25.35
N SER A 661 -47.64 51.83 26.21
CA SER A 661 -47.73 51.41 27.60
C SER A 661 -48.54 52.42 28.43
N ASN A 662 -49.21 51.96 29.50
CA ASN A 662 -50.04 52.77 30.40
C ASN A 662 -49.24 53.78 31.26
N ILE A 663 -47.94 53.98 31.00
CA ILE A 663 -46.99 54.70 31.88
C ILE A 663 -46.30 55.87 31.14
N LEU A 664 -46.65 56.14 29.88
CA LEU A 664 -46.11 57.28 29.16
C LEU A 664 -46.59 58.60 29.82
N PRO A 665 -45.67 59.46 30.32
CA PRO A 665 -46.05 60.70 30.97
C PRO A 665 -46.69 61.66 29.96
N ALA A 666 -47.82 62.28 30.33
CA ALA A 666 -48.54 63.20 29.46
C ALA A 666 -47.86 64.57 29.33
N LEU A 667 -47.01 64.92 30.31
CA LEU A 667 -46.33 66.21 30.43
C LEU A 667 -44.83 65.99 30.59
N ASP A 668 -44.03 66.90 30.04
CA ASP A 668 -42.57 66.95 30.23
C ASP A 668 -42.20 67.60 31.57
N ASP A 669 -40.89 67.65 31.89
CA ASP A 669 -40.40 68.23 33.15
C ASP A 669 -40.73 69.73 33.30
N ASN A 670 -41.15 70.41 32.22
CA ASN A 670 -41.56 71.82 32.19
C ASN A 670 -43.08 72.01 32.20
N GLY A 671 -43.87 70.94 32.10
CA GLY A 671 -45.34 70.98 32.07
C GLY A 671 -45.96 71.10 30.67
N ASP A 672 -45.19 70.86 29.60
CA ASP A 672 -45.66 70.85 28.22
C ASP A 672 -46.13 69.46 27.79
N LEU A 673 -47.14 69.40 26.92
CA LEU A 673 -47.70 68.14 26.38
C LEU A 673 -46.69 67.43 25.47
N ILE A 674 -46.32 66.18 25.81
CA ILE A 674 -45.40 65.38 25.00
C ILE A 674 -46.16 64.69 23.85
N ASP A 675 -45.76 64.95 22.60
CA ASP A 675 -46.20 64.14 21.45
C ASP A 675 -45.41 62.84 21.36
N TRP A 676 -45.94 61.79 21.98
CA TRP A 676 -45.38 60.44 21.89
C TRP A 676 -45.60 59.77 20.53
N LEU A 677 -46.39 60.33 19.62
CA LEU A 677 -46.63 59.73 18.30
C LEU A 677 -45.35 59.74 17.46
N THR A 678 -44.65 60.87 17.41
CA THR A 678 -43.45 61.06 16.58
C THR A 678 -42.27 60.15 17.01
N PRO A 679 -41.91 60.04 18.30
CA PRO A 679 -40.87 59.11 18.77
C PRO A 679 -41.24 57.64 18.53
N ARG A 680 -42.49 57.24 18.80
CA ARG A 680 -42.96 55.85 18.57
C ARG A 680 -42.90 55.47 17.09
N GLN A 681 -43.33 56.36 16.20
CA GLN A 681 -43.25 56.14 14.75
C GLN A 681 -41.79 56.03 14.28
N THR A 682 -40.90 56.84 14.86
CA THR A 682 -39.46 56.82 14.54
C THR A 682 -38.82 55.49 14.95
N VAL A 683 -39.07 55.02 16.17
CA VAL A 683 -38.60 53.72 16.67
C VAL A 683 -39.20 52.58 15.85
N LEU A 684 -40.51 52.62 15.57
CA LEU A 684 -41.19 51.58 14.79
C LEU A 684 -40.62 51.47 13.37
N ASN A 685 -40.39 52.60 12.69
CA ASN A 685 -39.82 52.62 11.33
C ASN A 685 -38.35 52.18 11.30
N ALA A 686 -37.58 52.49 12.34
CA ALA A 686 -36.19 52.09 12.47
C ALA A 686 -36.09 50.57 12.68
N VAL A 687 -36.84 50.04 13.65
CA VAL A 687 -36.70 48.67 14.18
C VAL A 687 -37.55 47.65 13.43
N SER A 688 -38.64 48.05 12.75
CA SER A 688 -39.55 47.12 12.08
C SER A 688 -39.77 47.39 10.59
N HIS A 689 -40.27 46.39 9.86
CA HIS A 689 -40.66 46.52 8.47
C HIS A 689 -41.97 47.30 8.31
N GLN A 690 -41.98 48.34 7.49
CA GLN A 690 -43.09 49.30 7.37
C GLN A 690 -44.44 48.66 7.03
N LYS A 691 -44.45 47.56 6.26
CA LYS A 691 -45.69 46.89 5.80
C LYS A 691 -46.15 45.73 6.69
N TYR A 692 -45.22 45.05 7.37
CA TYR A 692 -45.49 43.77 8.05
C TYR A 692 -45.18 43.81 9.56
N GLY A 693 -44.60 44.89 10.08
CA GLY A 693 -44.21 45.04 11.50
C GLY A 693 -43.26 43.97 12.00
N LEU A 694 -42.50 43.33 11.09
CA LEU A 694 -41.46 42.35 11.41
C LEU A 694 -40.23 43.07 11.97
N VAL A 695 -39.62 42.55 13.05
CA VAL A 695 -38.44 43.17 13.67
C VAL A 695 -37.21 42.87 12.82
N LYS A 696 -36.50 43.91 12.38
CA LYS A 696 -35.31 43.77 11.53
C LYS A 696 -34.14 43.14 12.30
N PRO A 697 -33.32 42.30 11.66
CA PRO A 697 -32.09 41.79 12.25
C PRO A 697 -31.05 42.92 12.42
N ASP A 698 -30.13 42.74 13.38
CA ASP A 698 -28.93 43.58 13.60
C ASP A 698 -29.15 45.06 13.95
N VAL A 699 -30.37 45.45 14.37
CA VAL A 699 -30.64 46.80 14.87
C VAL A 699 -30.33 46.86 16.37
N ASN A 700 -29.50 47.83 16.80
CA ASN A 700 -29.36 48.12 18.23
C ASN A 700 -30.61 48.85 18.74
N ILE A 701 -31.57 48.06 19.22
CA ILE A 701 -32.88 48.51 19.71
C ILE A 701 -32.72 49.60 20.76
N ILE A 702 -31.77 49.45 21.69
CA ILE A 702 -31.54 50.37 22.81
C ILE A 702 -31.04 51.73 22.29
N ASP A 703 -30.11 51.74 21.34
CA ASP A 703 -29.57 52.97 20.77
C ASP A 703 -30.61 53.75 19.95
N GLU A 704 -31.44 53.05 19.16
CA GLU A 704 -32.49 53.69 18.37
C GLU A 704 -33.60 54.28 19.26
N ILE A 705 -33.95 53.61 20.35
CA ILE A 705 -34.86 54.16 21.36
C ILE A 705 -34.24 55.39 22.03
N ASN A 706 -32.98 55.31 22.47
CA ASN A 706 -32.30 56.43 23.12
C ASN A 706 -32.13 57.64 22.19
N LYS A 707 -31.85 57.44 20.89
CA LYS A 707 -31.84 58.52 19.89
C LYS A 707 -33.19 59.21 19.78
N SER A 708 -34.29 58.44 19.77
CA SER A 708 -35.65 58.98 19.63
C SER A 708 -36.14 59.74 20.87
N ILE A 709 -35.67 59.37 22.07
CA ILE A 709 -36.07 59.96 23.35
C ILE A 709 -35.15 61.14 23.75
N LYS A 710 -33.95 61.26 23.14
CA LYS A 710 -32.95 62.29 23.46
C LYS A 710 -33.47 63.73 23.38
N SER A 711 -34.42 64.00 22.48
CA SER A 711 -35.02 65.33 22.29
C SER A 711 -36.14 65.68 23.28
N ILE A 712 -36.54 64.76 24.16
CA ILE A 712 -37.62 64.93 25.14
C ILE A 712 -37.02 65.29 26.51
N LEU A 713 -37.53 66.35 27.16
CA LEU A 713 -37.15 66.77 28.51
C LEU A 713 -37.86 65.90 29.56
N LEU A 714 -37.20 64.82 29.97
CA LEU A 714 -37.64 63.90 31.02
C LEU A 714 -36.45 63.56 31.93
N ASP A 715 -36.73 63.29 33.21
CA ASP A 715 -35.76 62.72 34.16
C ASP A 715 -35.11 61.45 33.59
N GLU A 716 -33.80 61.31 33.77
CA GLU A 716 -33.00 60.19 33.26
C GLU A 716 -33.55 58.84 33.73
N LYS A 717 -34.09 58.76 34.95
CA LYS A 717 -34.72 57.54 35.47
C LYS A 717 -35.97 57.12 34.69
N VAL A 718 -36.76 58.09 34.23
CA VAL A 718 -37.98 57.83 33.45
C VAL A 718 -37.61 57.42 32.03
N LYS A 719 -36.59 58.04 31.44
CA LYS A 719 -36.05 57.64 30.13
C LYS A 719 -35.54 56.21 30.13
N VAL A 720 -34.76 55.81 31.14
CA VAL A 720 -34.28 54.43 31.29
C VAL A 720 -35.44 53.44 31.42
N SER A 721 -36.45 53.75 32.22
CA SER A 721 -37.62 52.86 32.38
C SER A 721 -38.43 52.69 31.09
N ILE A 722 -38.59 53.74 30.27
CA ILE A 722 -39.25 53.66 28.97
C ILE A 722 -38.42 52.81 28.00
N THR A 723 -37.10 53.03 27.98
CA THR A 723 -36.17 52.24 27.16
C THR A 723 -36.23 50.76 27.51
N GLU A 724 -36.23 50.39 28.79
CA GLU A 724 -36.35 48.99 29.23
C GLU A 724 -37.67 48.34 28.79
N GLN A 725 -38.80 49.05 28.93
CA GLN A 725 -40.12 48.53 28.54
C GLN A 725 -40.28 48.35 27.04
N TRP A 726 -39.90 49.37 26.25
CA TRP A 726 -39.97 49.28 24.80
C TRP A 726 -39.03 48.19 24.27
N THR A 727 -37.84 48.07 24.86
CA THR A 727 -36.91 46.98 24.55
C THR A 727 -37.52 45.62 24.87
N ALA A 728 -38.18 45.45 26.02
CA ALA A 728 -38.83 44.19 26.39
C ALA A 728 -39.94 43.79 25.39
N ILE A 729 -40.79 44.74 24.97
CA ILE A 729 -41.87 44.50 23.99
C ILE A 729 -41.29 44.10 22.63
N ILE A 730 -40.24 44.79 22.18
CA ILE A 730 -39.58 44.49 20.91
C ILE A 730 -38.89 43.11 20.96
N ILE A 731 -38.18 42.78 22.04
CA ILE A 731 -37.52 41.47 22.23
C ILE A 731 -38.56 40.35 22.30
N GLN A 732 -39.68 40.57 22.98
CA GLN A 732 -40.78 39.60 23.03
C GLN A 732 -41.35 39.34 21.63
N THR A 733 -41.53 40.40 20.84
CA THR A 733 -42.02 40.32 19.45
C THR A 733 -41.01 39.61 18.54
N GLN A 734 -39.71 39.87 18.71
CA GLN A 734 -38.64 39.18 17.99
C GLN A 734 -38.58 37.68 18.37
N SER A 735 -38.76 37.36 19.66
CA SER A 735 -38.79 35.97 20.15
C SER A 735 -39.99 35.21 19.58
N ALA A 736 -41.14 35.86 19.50
CA ALA A 736 -42.35 35.39 18.83
C ALA A 736 -42.13 35.06 17.34
N GLN A 737 -41.52 35.99 16.59
CA GLN A 737 -41.17 35.78 15.18
C GLN A 737 -40.22 34.59 14.96
N ASN A 738 -39.25 34.43 15.86
CA ASN A 738 -38.36 33.28 15.86
C ASN A 738 -39.11 31.98 16.19
N ALA A 739 -40.05 31.99 17.13
CA ALA A 739 -40.85 30.81 17.47
C ALA A 739 -41.77 30.36 16.32
N ILE A 740 -42.37 31.30 15.58
CA ILE A 740 -43.17 31.00 14.38
C ILE A 740 -42.28 30.36 13.32
N SER A 741 -41.13 30.97 13.01
CA SER A 741 -40.20 30.44 12.00
C SER A 741 -39.69 29.05 12.39
N ALA A 742 -39.30 28.87 13.65
CA ALA A 742 -38.84 27.60 14.20
C ALA A 742 -39.90 26.51 14.10
N SER A 743 -41.13 26.78 14.56
CA SER A 743 -42.22 25.79 14.56
C SER A 743 -42.66 25.39 13.15
N MET A 744 -42.78 26.35 12.23
CA MET A 744 -43.17 26.09 10.83
C MET A 744 -42.13 25.25 10.11
N LEU A 745 -40.85 25.63 10.20
CA LEU A 745 -39.76 24.89 9.57
C LEU A 745 -39.51 23.53 10.24
N ALA A 746 -39.61 23.45 11.58
CA ALA A 746 -39.51 22.18 12.30
C ALA A 746 -40.58 21.18 11.86
N ASN A 747 -41.83 21.65 11.68
CA ASN A 747 -42.92 20.81 11.20
C ASN A 747 -42.71 20.38 9.74
N ALA A 748 -42.34 21.33 8.86
CA ALA A 748 -42.13 21.04 7.44
C ALA A 748 -40.99 20.04 7.19
N PHE A 749 -39.89 20.15 7.94
CA PHE A 749 -38.70 19.32 7.74
C PHE A 749 -38.54 18.19 8.77
N GLN A 750 -39.48 18.03 9.71
CA GLN A 750 -39.45 17.04 10.79
C GLN A 750 -38.13 17.12 11.60
N LEU A 751 -37.88 18.30 12.19
CA LEU A 751 -36.70 18.60 13.01
C LEU A 751 -37.12 18.99 14.43
N SER A 752 -36.20 18.88 15.40
CA SER A 752 -36.43 19.48 16.71
C SER A 752 -36.31 21.00 16.63
N GLN A 753 -37.04 21.72 17.50
CA GLN A 753 -37.26 23.16 17.38
C GLN A 753 -36.01 24.08 17.37
N PRO A 754 -34.84 23.75 17.93
CA PRO A 754 -33.70 24.66 17.82
C PRO A 754 -33.03 24.63 16.44
N PHE A 755 -33.09 23.53 15.69
CA PHE A 755 -32.36 23.38 14.42
C PHE A 755 -32.72 24.41 13.34
N PRO A 756 -34.01 24.70 13.07
CA PRO A 756 -34.36 25.57 11.94
C PRO A 756 -33.77 26.98 12.03
N LEU A 757 -33.73 27.57 13.23
CA LEU A 757 -33.15 28.90 13.43
C LEU A 757 -31.63 28.90 13.23
N PHE A 758 -30.95 27.86 13.72
CA PHE A 758 -29.51 27.69 13.49
C PHE A 758 -29.20 27.55 12.00
N ILE A 759 -29.97 26.75 11.27
CA ILE A 759 -29.74 26.51 9.85
C ILE A 759 -30.01 27.78 9.03
N LEU A 760 -31.05 28.56 9.38
CA LEU A 760 -31.30 29.85 8.74
C LEU A 760 -30.07 30.77 8.88
N ASN A 761 -29.57 30.94 10.10
CA ASN A 761 -28.38 31.74 10.37
C ASN A 761 -27.15 31.19 9.62
N TRP A 762 -27.00 29.87 9.55
CA TRP A 762 -25.87 29.21 8.88
C TRP A 762 -25.89 29.41 7.36
N ILE A 763 -27.06 29.50 6.74
CA ILE A 763 -27.23 29.84 5.31
C ILE A 763 -27.02 31.35 5.07
N GLY A 764 -26.92 32.16 6.13
CA GLY A 764 -26.82 33.61 6.04
C GLY A 764 -28.18 34.29 5.86
N SER A 765 -29.26 33.65 6.33
CA SER A 765 -30.61 34.20 6.34
C SER A 765 -31.10 34.37 7.78
N SER A 766 -32.17 35.14 7.97
CA SER A 766 -32.80 35.35 9.28
C SER A 766 -34.27 34.93 9.26
N SER A 767 -34.86 34.72 10.44
CA SER A 767 -36.31 34.56 10.59
C SER A 767 -37.07 35.72 9.93
N TYR A 768 -36.52 36.94 10.03
CA TYR A 768 -37.06 38.12 9.38
C TYR A 768 -37.11 37.97 7.85
N ASP A 769 -35.99 37.59 7.21
CA ASP A 769 -35.94 37.45 5.75
C ASP A 769 -36.87 36.34 5.25
N PHE A 770 -36.90 35.23 5.99
CA PHE A 770 -37.79 34.11 5.67
C PHE A 770 -39.27 34.51 5.75
N LEU A 771 -39.69 35.17 6.84
CA LEU A 771 -41.07 35.62 7.02
C LEU A 771 -41.44 36.72 6.04
N LEU A 772 -40.54 37.69 5.80
CA LEU A 772 -40.76 38.78 4.85
C LEU A 772 -41.05 38.23 3.45
N LYS A 773 -40.17 37.36 2.94
CA LYS A 773 -40.35 36.73 1.61
C LYS A 773 -41.61 35.87 1.56
N SER A 774 -41.92 35.14 2.62
CA SER A 774 -43.13 34.31 2.70
C SER A 774 -44.41 35.16 2.68
N PHE A 775 -44.44 36.29 3.40
CA PHE A 775 -45.58 37.20 3.46
C PHE A 775 -45.78 37.99 2.17
N GLU A 776 -44.70 38.39 1.50
CA GLU A 776 -44.78 39.00 0.17
C GLU A 776 -45.39 38.07 -0.87
N LEU A 777 -45.02 36.78 -0.83
CA LEU A 777 -45.60 35.76 -1.71
C LEU A 777 -47.06 35.46 -1.34
N PHE A 778 -47.40 35.45 -0.05
CA PHE A 778 -48.79 35.24 0.40
C PHE A 778 -49.74 36.37 -0.04
N ASP A 779 -49.26 37.62 -0.15
CA ASP A 779 -50.07 38.75 -0.62
C ASP A 779 -50.51 38.61 -2.10
N ASN A 780 -49.89 37.71 -2.88
CA ASN A 780 -50.36 37.38 -4.22
C ASN A 780 -51.61 36.50 -4.16
N LYS A 781 -52.78 37.11 -4.43
CA LYS A 781 -54.13 36.49 -4.37
C LYS A 781 -54.29 35.17 -5.16
N ASN A 782 -53.42 34.90 -6.14
CA ASN A 782 -53.39 33.67 -6.95
C ASN A 782 -51.97 33.08 -7.00
N LEU A 783 -51.39 32.72 -5.85
CA LEU A 783 -50.05 32.11 -5.80
C LEU A 783 -50.06 30.75 -6.52
N GLN A 784 -49.47 30.72 -7.72
CA GLN A 784 -49.19 29.50 -8.48
C GLN A 784 -47.70 29.15 -8.34
N PRO A 785 -47.31 27.87 -8.55
CA PRO A 785 -45.92 27.44 -8.42
C PRO A 785 -44.92 28.24 -9.27
N GLU A 786 -45.34 28.74 -10.43
CA GLU A 786 -44.50 29.53 -11.36
C GLU A 786 -44.24 30.97 -10.88
N VAL A 787 -45.04 31.46 -9.93
CA VAL A 787 -44.96 32.83 -9.40
C VAL A 787 -43.97 32.93 -8.24
N ILE A 788 -43.51 31.80 -7.71
CA ILE A 788 -42.53 31.78 -6.62
C ILE A 788 -41.18 32.31 -7.14
N GLY A 789 -40.71 33.41 -6.55
CA GLY A 789 -39.43 34.01 -6.90
C GLY A 789 -38.25 33.08 -6.66
N GLN A 790 -37.22 33.16 -7.51
CA GLN A 790 -36.01 32.33 -7.41
C GLN A 790 -35.32 32.48 -6.05
N ASP A 791 -35.32 33.68 -5.46
CA ASP A 791 -34.70 33.95 -4.15
C ASP A 791 -35.32 33.16 -2.99
N TYR A 792 -36.60 32.79 -3.09
CA TYR A 792 -37.27 31.94 -2.10
C TYR A 792 -36.97 30.46 -2.36
N LEU A 793 -36.96 30.06 -3.64
CA LEU A 793 -36.62 28.69 -4.03
C LEU A 793 -35.17 28.33 -3.65
N ILE A 794 -34.24 29.27 -3.85
CA ILE A 794 -32.84 29.18 -3.41
C ILE A 794 -32.75 28.94 -1.90
N LEU A 795 -33.46 29.75 -1.11
CA LEU A 795 -33.48 29.59 0.36
C LEU A 795 -34.01 28.22 0.77
N MET A 796 -35.13 27.77 0.18
CA MET A 796 -35.73 26.48 0.51
C MET A 796 -34.86 25.29 0.08
N TYR A 797 -34.17 25.41 -1.05
CA TYR A 797 -33.22 24.40 -1.51
C TYR A 797 -32.02 24.31 -0.58
N ASP A 798 -31.40 25.43 -0.22
CA ASP A 798 -30.28 25.44 0.72
C ASP A 798 -30.69 24.91 2.10
N LEU A 799 -31.88 25.27 2.60
CA LEU A 799 -32.44 24.68 3.81
C LEU A 799 -32.50 23.15 3.70
N SER A 800 -33.08 22.63 2.62
CA SER A 800 -33.19 21.18 2.42
C SER A 800 -31.83 20.48 2.33
N ARG A 801 -30.83 21.13 1.71
CA ARG A 801 -29.47 20.63 1.53
C ARG A 801 -28.75 20.50 2.86
N TYR A 802 -28.73 21.58 3.65
CA TYR A 802 -28.09 21.61 4.98
C TYR A 802 -28.78 20.65 5.96
N ILE A 803 -30.11 20.59 5.94
CA ILE A 803 -30.88 19.63 6.75
C ILE A 803 -30.51 18.19 6.39
N SER A 804 -30.34 17.89 5.11
CA SER A 804 -29.96 16.55 4.66
C SER A 804 -28.57 16.16 5.17
N VAL A 805 -27.61 17.09 5.18
CA VAL A 805 -26.28 16.87 5.79
C VAL A 805 -26.39 16.58 7.29
N ILE A 806 -27.13 17.41 8.03
CA ILE A 806 -27.34 17.24 9.48
C ILE A 806 -27.95 15.88 9.81
N LYS A 807 -29.00 15.48 9.08
CA LYS A 807 -29.66 14.18 9.27
C LYS A 807 -28.73 13.00 8.95
N THR A 808 -27.93 13.15 7.90
CA THR A 808 -27.02 12.09 7.43
C THR A 808 -25.89 11.80 8.43
N PHE A 809 -25.28 12.86 8.99
CA PHE A 809 -24.20 12.71 9.97
C PHE A 809 -24.68 12.74 11.43
N ARG A 810 -25.99 12.92 11.67
CA ARG A 810 -26.62 13.00 12.99
C ARG A 810 -25.98 14.07 13.88
N LEU A 811 -25.77 15.26 13.32
CA LEU A 811 -25.14 16.38 14.00
C LEU A 811 -26.07 16.99 15.06
N SER A 812 -25.54 17.38 16.21
CA SER A 812 -26.29 18.09 17.26
C SER A 812 -26.25 19.60 17.06
N THR A 813 -27.16 20.31 17.73
CA THR A 813 -27.13 21.79 17.76
C THR A 813 -25.93 22.34 18.51
N VAL A 814 -25.43 21.64 19.53
CA VAL A 814 -24.30 22.11 20.34
C VAL A 814 -23.03 22.10 19.50
N MET A 815 -22.79 21.01 18.77
CA MET A 815 -21.66 20.90 17.85
C MET A 815 -21.74 21.95 16.73
N LEU A 816 -22.92 22.17 16.15
CA LEU A 816 -23.09 23.19 15.10
C LEU A 816 -22.81 24.61 15.60
N ASN A 817 -23.14 24.92 16.86
CA ASN A 817 -22.81 26.23 17.45
C ASN A 817 -21.30 26.42 17.54
N HIS A 818 -20.58 25.44 18.09
CA HIS A 818 -19.12 25.47 18.14
C HIS A 818 -18.50 25.54 16.74
N PHE A 819 -19.05 24.84 15.75
CA PHE A 819 -18.59 24.92 14.37
C PHE A 819 -18.82 26.31 13.76
N SER A 820 -19.94 26.97 14.09
CA SER A 820 -20.24 28.31 13.60
C SER A 820 -19.33 29.40 14.20
N GLU A 821 -18.95 29.24 15.47
CA GLU A 821 -18.04 30.15 16.17
C GLU A 821 -16.58 29.91 15.83
N HIS A 822 -16.18 28.63 15.74
CA HIS A 822 -14.80 28.17 15.60
C HIS A 822 -14.65 27.08 14.52
N PRO A 823 -14.87 27.40 13.23
CA PRO A 823 -14.71 26.43 12.14
C PRO A 823 -13.28 25.84 12.07
N GLU A 824 -12.28 26.57 12.53
CA GLU A 824 -10.88 26.16 12.57
C GLU A 824 -10.62 24.94 13.47
N TRP A 825 -11.39 24.76 14.56
CA TRP A 825 -11.27 23.58 15.43
C TRP A 825 -11.63 22.28 14.68
N PHE A 826 -12.52 22.38 13.69
CA PHE A 826 -12.95 21.29 12.82
C PHE A 826 -12.13 21.21 11.52
N SER A 827 -10.97 21.87 11.48
CA SER A 827 -10.07 21.90 10.30
C SER A 827 -10.71 22.47 9.04
N CYS A 828 -11.69 23.36 9.20
CA CYS A 828 -12.40 24.03 8.11
C CYS A 828 -12.04 25.53 8.10
N GLN A 829 -11.92 26.12 6.91
CA GLN A 829 -11.62 27.55 6.76
C GLN A 829 -12.88 28.42 6.88
N ASN A 830 -14.02 27.86 6.51
CA ASN A 830 -15.31 28.53 6.51
C ASN A 830 -16.41 27.55 6.93
N THR A 831 -17.59 28.12 7.18
CA THR A 831 -18.78 27.36 7.55
C THR A 831 -19.56 26.86 6.34
N GLN A 832 -19.21 27.28 5.12
CA GLN A 832 -19.93 26.87 3.90
C GLN A 832 -19.76 25.38 3.61
N LEU A 833 -20.82 24.72 3.13
CA LEU A 833 -20.75 23.32 2.74
C LEU A 833 -19.75 23.12 1.60
N SER A 834 -18.70 22.38 1.90
CA SER A 834 -17.63 21.99 1.00
C SER A 834 -17.29 20.53 1.23
N LEU A 835 -16.53 19.92 0.30
CA LEU A 835 -16.17 18.51 0.40
C LEU A 835 -15.38 18.22 1.70
N SER A 836 -14.54 19.16 2.14
CA SER A 836 -13.82 19.08 3.41
C SER A 836 -14.76 19.12 4.62
N VAL A 837 -15.74 20.01 4.63
CA VAL A 837 -16.71 20.11 5.75
C VAL A 837 -17.51 18.81 5.88
N ILE A 838 -18.00 18.27 4.77
CA ILE A 838 -18.75 17.00 4.75
C ILE A 838 -17.86 15.84 5.22
N TYR A 839 -16.61 15.77 4.76
CA TYR A 839 -15.66 14.76 5.22
C TYR A 839 -15.43 14.88 6.73
N TYR A 840 -15.13 16.06 7.26
CA TYR A 840 -14.87 16.23 8.69
C TYR A 840 -16.10 15.99 9.56
N PHE A 841 -17.32 16.28 9.08
CA PHE A 841 -18.54 15.85 9.77
C PHE A 841 -18.67 14.33 9.87
N SER A 842 -18.26 13.60 8.82
CA SER A 842 -18.19 12.13 8.89
C SER A 842 -17.19 11.66 9.94
N ARG A 843 -16.02 12.30 10.03
CA ARG A 843 -14.96 11.95 11.00
C ARG A 843 -15.32 12.34 12.43
N TYR A 844 -16.02 13.45 12.62
CA TYR A 844 -16.59 13.82 13.92
C TYR A 844 -17.58 12.75 14.40
N ARG A 845 -18.47 12.28 13.51
CA ARG A 845 -19.40 11.19 13.82
C ARG A 845 -18.66 9.91 14.19
N ASP A 846 -17.59 9.57 13.48
CA ASP A 846 -16.78 8.38 13.79
C ASP A 846 -16.09 8.51 15.15
N TRP A 847 -15.57 9.70 15.49
CA TRP A 847 -15.00 9.96 16.82
C TRP A 847 -16.05 9.85 17.93
N MET A 848 -17.25 10.35 17.67
CA MET A 848 -18.39 10.21 18.58
C MET A 848 -18.80 8.76 18.81
N GLN A 849 -18.67 7.91 17.79
CA GLN A 849 -18.93 6.46 17.93
C GLN A 849 -17.85 5.77 18.77
N LEU A 850 -16.58 6.15 18.62
CA LEU A 850 -15.50 5.64 19.47
C LEU A 850 -15.68 6.04 20.94
N ALA A 851 -16.08 7.28 21.20
CA ALA A 851 -16.32 7.79 22.54
C ALA A 851 -17.65 7.32 23.17
N ALA A 852 -18.48 6.55 22.45
CA ALA A 852 -19.86 6.22 22.86
C ALA A 852 -19.95 5.43 24.17
N CYS A 853 -18.87 4.76 24.60
CA CYS A 853 -18.82 4.06 25.89
C CYS A 853 -18.73 5.01 27.09
N LEU A 854 -18.45 6.29 26.87
CA LEU A 854 -18.31 7.31 27.92
C LEU A 854 -19.66 7.98 28.22
N ASN A 855 -19.86 8.41 29.47
CA ASN A 855 -20.99 9.25 29.83
C ASN A 855 -20.83 10.65 29.21
N ASN A 856 -21.88 11.14 28.54
CA ASN A 856 -21.93 12.43 27.84
C ASN A 856 -20.74 12.66 26.90
N PRO A 857 -20.57 11.82 25.86
CA PRO A 857 -19.38 11.83 25.00
C PRO A 857 -19.22 13.15 24.25
N GLU A 858 -20.33 13.75 23.81
CA GLU A 858 -20.32 14.98 23.01
C GLU A 858 -19.77 16.17 23.80
N ASP A 859 -20.22 16.33 25.05
CA ASP A 859 -19.73 17.37 25.95
C ASP A 859 -18.23 17.21 26.23
N LYS A 860 -17.76 15.97 26.45
CA LYS A 860 -16.33 15.70 26.66
C LYS A 860 -15.48 16.01 25.43
N VAL A 861 -15.95 15.65 24.23
CA VAL A 861 -15.26 15.91 22.96
C VAL A 861 -15.15 17.41 22.70
N LEU A 862 -16.25 18.15 22.83
CA LEU A 862 -16.26 19.60 22.61
C LEU A 862 -15.47 20.34 23.67
N ARG A 863 -15.57 19.91 24.94
CA ARG A 863 -14.74 20.44 26.03
C ARG A 863 -13.25 20.19 25.79
N TYR A 864 -12.86 19.04 25.25
CA TYR A 864 -11.48 18.79 24.89
C TYR A 864 -10.99 19.80 23.84
N LEU A 865 -11.76 20.01 22.74
CA LEU A 865 -11.40 20.98 21.71
C LEU A 865 -11.29 22.40 22.28
N GLN A 866 -12.20 22.78 23.17
CA GLN A 866 -12.16 24.07 23.84
C GLN A 866 -10.91 24.21 24.73
N LEU A 867 -10.57 23.21 25.54
CA LEU A 867 -9.40 23.24 26.44
C LEU A 867 -8.08 23.33 25.67
N VAL A 868 -7.98 22.67 24.51
CA VAL A 868 -6.74 22.64 23.71
C VAL A 868 -6.52 23.93 22.92
N ASN A 869 -7.60 24.61 22.53
CA ASN A 869 -7.53 25.83 21.71
C ASN A 869 -7.54 27.13 22.54
N ILE A 870 -7.96 27.10 23.81
CA ILE A 870 -7.85 28.26 24.70
C ILE A 870 -6.42 28.34 25.27
N ASP A 871 -5.66 29.35 24.84
CA ASP A 871 -4.30 29.65 25.32
C ASP A 871 -4.32 30.17 26.78
N GLY A 872 -4.41 29.26 27.74
CA GLY A 872 -4.15 29.52 29.15
C GLY A 872 -2.82 28.89 29.57
N GLN A 873 -1.87 29.68 30.07
CA GLN A 873 -0.54 29.22 30.55
C GLN A 873 -0.58 28.19 31.72
N ASN A 874 -1.75 27.72 32.15
CA ASN A 874 -1.97 26.81 33.27
C ASN A 874 -2.73 25.52 32.90
N ASN A 875 -2.85 25.17 31.62
CA ASN A 875 -3.45 23.90 31.26
C ASN A 875 -2.46 22.76 31.53
N ASP A 876 -2.74 21.92 32.55
CA ASP A 876 -2.01 20.69 32.82
C ASP A 876 -2.04 19.79 31.57
N LYS A 877 -0.98 19.84 30.77
CA LYS A 877 -0.86 19.07 29.52
C LYS A 877 -1.05 17.57 29.75
N ALA A 878 -0.57 17.08 30.89
CA ALA A 878 -0.79 15.70 31.33
C ALA A 878 -2.27 15.34 31.51
N ASN A 879 -3.09 16.29 31.95
CA ASN A 879 -4.53 16.10 32.10
C ASN A 879 -5.24 16.10 30.73
N ILE A 880 -4.82 16.96 29.80
CA ILE A 880 -5.36 16.98 28.42
C ILE A 880 -5.07 15.65 27.71
N VAL A 881 -3.86 15.12 27.84
CA VAL A 881 -3.50 13.81 27.27
C VAL A 881 -4.32 12.69 27.91
N LYS A 882 -4.57 12.73 29.22
CA LYS A 882 -5.47 11.76 29.88
C LYS A 882 -6.90 11.82 29.34
N ILE A 883 -7.46 13.01 29.17
CA ILE A 883 -8.79 13.18 28.57
C ILE A 883 -8.82 12.60 27.15
N LEU A 884 -7.80 12.89 26.34
CA LEU A 884 -7.70 12.34 24.99
C LEU A 884 -7.57 10.81 24.98
N THR A 885 -6.80 10.26 25.93
CA THR A 885 -6.61 8.82 26.11
C THR A 885 -7.94 8.13 26.40
N GLU A 886 -8.77 8.71 27.28
CA GLU A 886 -10.13 8.23 27.55
C GLU A 886 -11.03 8.34 26.30
N LEU A 887 -11.00 9.48 25.60
CA LEU A 887 -11.82 9.72 24.40
C LEU A 887 -11.50 8.77 23.24
N LEU A 888 -10.22 8.42 23.06
CA LEU A 888 -9.79 7.47 22.02
C LEU A 888 -9.88 6.01 22.49
N SER A 889 -10.13 5.75 23.77
CA SER A 889 -10.04 4.42 24.38
C SER A 889 -8.72 3.72 24.00
N TRP A 890 -7.61 4.40 24.28
CA TRP A 890 -6.26 3.98 23.85
C TRP A 890 -5.26 4.05 25.02
N GLN A 891 -4.03 3.56 24.85
CA GLN A 891 -3.00 3.59 25.90
C GLN A 891 -2.30 4.96 25.93
N ASN A 892 -1.97 5.46 27.14
CA ASN A 892 -1.39 6.80 27.30
C ASN A 892 -0.05 6.96 26.55
N ASP A 893 0.84 5.96 26.68
CA ASP A 893 2.15 5.97 26.01
C ASP A 893 2.02 5.98 24.48
N GLU A 894 1.03 5.26 23.94
CA GLU A 894 0.76 5.19 22.50
C GLU A 894 0.19 6.51 21.97
N VAL A 895 -0.70 7.15 22.73
CA VAL A 895 -1.25 8.48 22.44
C VAL A 895 -0.15 9.54 22.40
N LEU A 896 0.82 9.49 23.32
CA LEU A 896 1.97 10.41 23.34
C LEU A 896 2.85 10.25 22.10
N LEU A 897 3.15 9.01 21.69
CA LEU A 897 3.91 8.74 20.47
C LEU A 897 3.14 9.15 19.20
N ALA A 898 1.83 8.93 19.15
CA ALA A 898 0.99 9.38 18.04
C ALA A 898 0.96 10.92 17.95
N ASN A 899 0.83 11.62 19.08
CA ASN A 899 0.86 13.08 19.14
C ASN A 899 2.19 13.64 18.63
N SER A 900 3.31 13.06 19.05
CA SER A 900 4.64 13.52 18.61
C SER A 900 4.82 13.35 17.10
N TYR A 901 4.31 12.26 16.53
CA TYR A 901 4.30 12.07 15.07
C TYR A 901 3.45 13.13 14.36
N VAL A 902 2.22 13.38 14.82
CA VAL A 902 1.28 14.29 14.16
C VAL A 902 1.76 15.75 14.25
N VAL A 903 2.02 16.25 15.46
CA VAL A 903 2.31 17.67 15.74
C VAL A 903 3.80 18.02 15.68
N GLY A 904 4.69 17.01 15.68
CA GLY A 904 6.14 17.20 15.55
C GLY A 904 6.87 17.58 16.84
N LYS A 905 6.17 17.69 17.97
CA LYS A 905 6.74 17.90 19.32
C LYS A 905 6.01 17.05 20.35
N GLU A 906 6.73 16.45 21.28
CA GLU A 906 6.17 15.61 22.35
C GLU A 906 5.25 16.39 23.30
N ASP A 907 5.49 17.69 23.49
CA ASP A 907 4.76 18.54 24.43
C ASP A 907 3.46 19.16 23.88
N ASN A 908 3.08 18.85 22.64
CA ASN A 908 1.90 19.44 22.00
C ASN A 908 0.79 18.41 21.83
N THR A 909 -0.44 18.84 22.04
CA THR A 909 -1.66 18.04 21.87
C THR A 909 -2.34 18.38 20.54
N ALA A 910 -2.98 17.39 19.93
CA ALA A 910 -3.78 17.58 18.72
C ALA A 910 -4.90 18.61 18.98
N LYS A 911 -4.87 19.72 18.24
CA LYS A 911 -5.75 20.88 18.39
C LYS A 911 -6.97 20.82 17.47
N THR A 912 -6.82 20.13 16.34
CA THR A 912 -7.82 20.14 15.27
C THR A 912 -8.38 18.76 14.98
N LEU A 913 -9.59 18.70 14.43
CA LEU A 913 -10.22 17.43 14.09
C LEU A 913 -9.44 16.61 13.05
N ALA A 914 -8.71 17.24 12.12
CA ALA A 914 -7.84 16.53 11.17
C ALA A 914 -6.66 15.81 11.85
N GLU A 915 -6.10 16.41 12.90
CA GLU A 915 -5.03 15.78 13.69
C GLU A 915 -5.58 14.59 14.49
N ILE A 916 -6.75 14.77 15.12
CA ILE A 916 -7.46 13.68 15.82
C ILE A 916 -7.85 12.56 14.85
N ASP A 917 -8.30 12.90 13.65
CA ASP A 917 -8.60 11.95 12.58
C ASP A 917 -7.36 11.09 12.24
N THR A 918 -6.20 11.73 12.11
CA THR A 918 -4.92 11.03 11.90
C THR A 918 -4.61 10.08 13.05
N MET A 919 -4.82 10.49 14.31
CA MET A 919 -4.65 9.62 15.48
C MET A 919 -5.62 8.43 15.48
N MET A 920 -6.89 8.65 15.13
CA MET A 920 -7.88 7.56 15.02
C MET A 920 -7.44 6.53 13.97
N ARG A 921 -6.90 6.98 12.82
CA ARG A 921 -6.38 6.06 11.79
C ARG A 921 -5.12 5.31 12.25
N LEU A 922 -4.19 5.99 12.93
CA LEU A 922 -3.01 5.36 13.51
C LEU A 922 -3.38 4.27 14.53
N LYS A 923 -4.37 4.55 15.39
CA LYS A 923 -4.91 3.57 16.33
C LYS A 923 -5.46 2.34 15.59
N VAL A 924 -6.33 2.54 14.61
CA VAL A 924 -6.93 1.44 13.83
C VAL A 924 -5.84 0.58 13.19
N TRP A 925 -4.82 1.18 12.56
CA TRP A 925 -3.73 0.42 11.95
C TRP A 925 -2.82 -0.29 12.97
N SER A 926 -2.59 0.31 14.14
CA SER A 926 -1.87 -0.34 15.24
C SER A 926 -2.60 -1.59 15.73
N GLU A 927 -3.93 -1.53 15.85
CA GLU A 927 -4.79 -2.65 16.27
C GLU A 927 -4.87 -3.74 15.17
N GLU A 928 -5.14 -3.38 13.92
CA GLU A 928 -5.23 -4.32 12.77
C GLU A 928 -3.91 -5.05 12.51
N MET A 929 -2.79 -4.32 12.64
CA MET A 929 -1.46 -4.92 12.50
C MET A 929 -0.95 -5.58 13.77
N ALA A 930 -1.62 -5.44 14.91
CA ALA A 930 -1.11 -5.84 16.21
C ALA A 930 0.32 -5.33 16.48
N LEU A 931 0.63 -4.12 16.00
CA LEU A 931 1.92 -3.47 16.16
C LEU A 931 1.83 -2.39 17.22
N SER A 932 2.87 -2.29 18.06
CA SER A 932 3.03 -1.12 18.93
C SER A 932 3.17 0.15 18.08
N MET A 933 2.74 1.29 18.63
CA MET A 933 2.88 2.57 17.91
C MET A 933 4.32 2.88 17.49
N ARG A 934 5.32 2.50 18.29
CA ARG A 934 6.74 2.67 17.92
C ARG A 934 7.10 1.89 16.66
N SER A 935 6.66 0.64 16.57
CA SER A 935 6.91 -0.23 15.41
C SER A 935 6.15 0.24 14.16
N LEU A 936 4.91 0.71 14.34
CA LEU A 936 4.12 1.29 13.26
C LEU A 936 4.80 2.56 12.71
N LEU A 937 5.25 3.47 13.58
CA LEU A 937 5.97 4.67 13.17
C LEU A 937 7.30 4.35 12.48
N ALA A 938 8.04 3.36 12.97
CA ALA A 938 9.26 2.89 12.29
C ALA A 938 8.96 2.39 10.86
N THR A 939 7.84 1.71 10.67
CA THR A 939 7.36 1.27 9.35
C THR A 939 7.02 2.46 8.45
N ILE A 940 6.22 3.40 8.95
CA ILE A 940 5.76 4.59 8.20
C ILE A 940 6.94 5.48 7.77
N ASN A 941 7.98 5.56 8.60
CA ASN A 941 9.14 6.41 8.34
C ASN A 941 10.12 5.82 7.31
N ILE A 942 9.89 4.60 6.80
CA ILE A 942 10.70 4.01 5.73
C ILE A 942 10.57 4.86 4.46
N ASN A 943 11.70 5.37 3.98
CA ASN A 943 11.82 6.22 2.80
C ASN A 943 13.09 5.88 1.99
N ASP A 944 13.33 6.61 0.89
CA ASP A 944 14.42 6.35 -0.06
C ASP A 944 15.83 6.43 0.57
N HIS A 945 15.95 7.06 1.74
CA HIS A 945 17.20 7.21 2.49
C HIS A 945 17.34 6.21 3.65
N SER A 946 16.34 5.37 3.88
CA SER A 946 16.39 4.35 4.93
C SER A 946 17.49 3.33 4.67
N SER A 947 18.12 2.89 5.75
CA SER A 947 19.15 1.85 5.72
C SER A 947 18.51 0.46 5.70
N TYR A 948 19.27 -0.55 5.31
CA TYR A 948 18.80 -1.95 5.37
C TYR A 948 18.48 -2.40 6.80
N GLU A 949 19.18 -1.84 7.81
CA GLU A 949 18.89 -2.15 9.20
C GLU A 949 17.49 -1.67 9.61
N ASP A 950 17.03 -0.53 9.09
CA ASP A 950 15.67 -0.03 9.34
C ASP A 950 14.60 -1.02 8.82
N TYR A 951 14.81 -1.54 7.59
CA TYR A 951 13.94 -2.57 7.01
C TYR A 951 13.94 -3.84 7.84
N LYS A 952 15.11 -4.28 8.31
CA LYS A 952 15.25 -5.48 9.14
C LYS A 952 14.51 -5.35 10.47
N GLN A 953 14.62 -4.20 11.14
CA GLN A 953 13.88 -3.94 12.38
C GLN A 953 12.36 -3.99 12.14
N VAL A 954 11.89 -3.41 11.04
CA VAL A 954 10.48 -3.45 10.65
C VAL A 954 10.03 -4.87 10.28
N GLY A 955 10.82 -5.61 9.49
CA GLY A 955 10.52 -6.99 9.11
C GLY A 955 10.43 -7.94 10.30
N ILE A 956 11.35 -7.82 11.27
CA ILE A 956 11.31 -8.59 12.53
C ILE A 956 10.06 -8.23 13.34
N ALA A 957 9.77 -6.93 13.50
CA ALA A 957 8.61 -6.49 14.25
C ALA A 957 7.30 -6.98 13.62
N MET A 958 7.18 -6.93 12.28
CA MET A 958 6.01 -7.38 11.54
C MET A 958 5.80 -8.89 11.63
N VAL A 959 6.84 -9.68 11.40
CA VAL A 959 6.72 -11.15 11.48
C VAL A 959 6.41 -11.63 12.90
N ALA A 960 6.87 -10.91 13.93
CA ALA A 960 6.51 -11.22 15.32
C ALA A 960 5.01 -11.06 15.62
N THR A 961 4.24 -10.44 14.72
CA THR A 961 2.77 -10.28 14.85
C THR A 961 1.95 -11.36 14.14
N LEU A 962 2.61 -12.29 13.45
CA LEU A 962 2.01 -13.50 12.86
C LEU A 962 2.04 -14.63 13.89
#